data_AF-A0A8J8MIZ9-F1
#
_entry.id   AF-A0A8J8MIZ9-F1
#
_cell.length_a   1.000
_cell.length_b   1.000
_cell.length_c   1.000
_cell.angle_alpha   90.00
_cell.angle_beta   90.00
_cell.angle_gamma   90.00
#
_symmetry.space_group_name_H-M   'P 1'
#
loop_
_entity.id
_entity.type
_entity.pdbx_description
1 polymer ?
#
loop_
_entity_poly.entity_id
_entity_poly.type
_entity_poly.pdbx_seq_one_letter_code
_entity_poly.pdbx_strand_id
1 'polypeptide(L)'
;MDHATQVMLVSIGAVVVIIIGLLALFSRFYHKVEQGKVIVRNGVGGPIVSFGGIFVVPIIHRYEIMDISVKRVEIAREGKDGLICKDNLRADIRVAFFVRVNQTREDVLKVAQLLGCQKASDRTTLMEFFDAKFSEALKTVGKKFDFVQLYTERETFKEEILQIIGTDLNGYVMDDAAIDYLEQTDVALLNSSNILDSEGIKKITELTSEQRILANQIERDKQKTIKKQDVSAREAILELEKQNAEAEAKQKREIAIINSRETAEAEKVAQEERFKSEMARVKTDEEIEVAEQNKERQVIVALKAKESTEAVETERVDRKRLLERTEKEKLVELAVIEKEKNLEVEKKNIQGVIRERVAVEKDTVVEEEKIKDTRAIAEAERYKTVAIKKAEEQAEKDLIIKVKTADASKQAAEKIAEKTVIDADAKLKASQKEAESIKVIVDAKVKEEATSGIAQANVIEAKALAQAKGDTARVEVKEKEGTVEADILKKKYMAEAEGIKEKATSMKALDEVGRGHEEFKLKLEKEKEIELANINIQKEIADSQASVIREALKSAKIDIVGGETMFFDKIIGSIAQGKSYDRLVDNSDVLTDIKETFITGDPEYFKKQLQELIGRFNITSEDLKNLSIAGAVNKMMKHADGADKTMLGNLLETVNKAGVANLPAKMMDTRK
;
A
#
# COMPACT_ATOMS: atom_id res chain seq x y z
N MET A 1 -54.26 -78.57 63.53
CA MET A 1 -54.38 -78.07 62.16
C MET A 1 -55.09 -79.16 61.35
N ASP A 2 -56.16 -78.81 60.67
CA ASP A 2 -56.95 -79.74 59.86
C ASP A 2 -56.11 -80.32 58.70
N HIS A 3 -56.31 -81.57 58.29
CA HIS A 3 -55.51 -82.19 57.22
C HIS A 3 -55.57 -81.37 55.92
N ALA A 4 -56.71 -80.73 55.66
CA ALA A 4 -56.88 -79.78 54.55
C ALA A 4 -55.91 -78.58 54.64
N THR A 5 -55.66 -78.05 55.83
CA THR A 5 -54.74 -76.92 56.04
C THR A 5 -53.27 -77.30 55.82
N GLN A 6 -52.86 -78.53 56.15
CA GLN A 6 -51.50 -79.01 55.87
C GLN A 6 -51.24 -79.22 54.37
N VAL A 7 -52.18 -79.81 53.63
CA VAL A 7 -52.06 -80.00 52.18
C VAL A 7 -52.02 -78.66 51.45
N MET A 8 -52.81 -77.69 51.89
CA MET A 8 -52.81 -76.33 51.33
C MET A 8 -51.49 -75.59 51.59
N LEU A 9 -50.90 -75.73 52.78
CA LEU A 9 -49.59 -75.12 53.09
C LEU A 9 -48.45 -75.74 52.26
N VAL A 10 -48.46 -77.06 52.05
CA VAL A 10 -47.44 -77.75 51.24
C VAL A 10 -47.58 -77.39 49.76
N SER A 11 -48.80 -77.28 49.22
CA SER A 11 -49.01 -76.87 47.83
C SER A 11 -48.62 -75.41 47.59
N ILE A 12 -48.95 -74.51 48.52
CA ILE A 12 -48.48 -73.11 48.48
C ILE A 12 -46.95 -73.07 48.56
N GLY A 13 -46.33 -73.83 49.46
CA GLY A 13 -44.89 -73.93 49.58
C GLY A 13 -44.21 -74.43 48.29
N ALA A 14 -44.76 -75.46 47.66
CA ALA A 14 -44.26 -75.98 46.39
C ALA A 14 -44.36 -74.96 45.25
N VAL A 15 -45.49 -74.25 45.16
CA VAL A 15 -45.68 -73.17 44.17
C VAL A 15 -44.68 -72.04 44.40
N VAL A 16 -44.43 -71.65 45.65
CA VAL A 16 -43.43 -70.62 46.00
C VAL A 16 -42.02 -71.07 45.60
N VAL A 17 -41.64 -72.31 45.86
CA VAL A 17 -40.32 -72.85 45.45
C VAL A 17 -40.18 -72.89 43.93
N ILE A 18 -41.23 -73.28 43.20
CA ILE A 18 -41.22 -73.26 41.72
C ILE A 18 -41.08 -71.83 41.20
N ILE A 19 -41.81 -70.86 41.77
CA ILE A 19 -41.70 -69.45 41.38
C ILE A 19 -40.29 -68.91 41.65
N ILE A 20 -39.72 -69.19 42.82
CA ILE A 20 -38.36 -68.78 43.16
C ILE A 20 -37.34 -69.44 42.23
N GLY A 21 -37.52 -70.73 41.92
CA GLY A 21 -36.68 -71.47 40.96
C GLY A 21 -36.76 -70.87 39.55
N LEU A 22 -37.95 -70.51 39.08
CA LEU A 22 -38.15 -69.84 37.80
C LEU A 22 -37.55 -68.43 37.79
N LEU A 23 -37.69 -67.66 38.87
CA LEU A 23 -37.05 -66.34 39.00
C LEU A 23 -35.53 -66.43 39.04
N ALA A 24 -34.97 -67.44 39.71
CA ALA A 24 -33.53 -67.70 39.73
C ALA A 24 -33.00 -68.09 38.34
N LEU A 25 -33.73 -68.95 37.61
CA LEU A 25 -33.42 -69.30 36.22
C LEU A 25 -33.51 -68.08 35.30
N PHE A 26 -34.55 -67.27 35.44
CA PHE A 26 -34.74 -66.04 34.68
C PHE A 26 -33.59 -65.05 34.93
N SER A 27 -33.22 -64.85 36.20
CA SER A 27 -32.09 -63.99 36.57
C SER A 27 -30.75 -64.52 36.05
N ARG A 28 -30.58 -65.85 35.95
CA ARG A 28 -29.34 -66.45 35.44
C ARG A 28 -29.25 -66.43 33.92
N PHE A 29 -30.38 -66.49 33.21
CA PHE A 29 -30.42 -66.48 31.75
C PHE A 29 -30.41 -65.07 31.18
N TYR A 30 -30.86 -64.07 31.93
CA TYR A 30 -30.84 -62.68 31.49
C TYR A 30 -29.45 -62.04 31.66
N HIS A 31 -28.76 -61.81 30.55
CA HIS A 31 -27.46 -61.14 30.56
C HIS A 31 -27.65 -59.67 30.20
N LYS A 32 -27.24 -58.78 31.11
CA LYS A 32 -27.23 -57.33 30.91
C LYS A 32 -25.90 -56.90 30.29
N VAL A 33 -25.95 -55.86 29.47
CA VAL A 33 -24.80 -55.31 28.75
C VAL A 33 -24.51 -53.92 29.27
N GLU A 34 -23.24 -53.60 29.45
CA GLU A 34 -22.77 -52.27 29.79
C GLU A 34 -22.91 -51.32 28.59
N GLN A 35 -23.03 -50.02 28.85
CA GLN A 35 -23.04 -49.02 27.77
C GLN A 35 -21.73 -49.07 26.98
N GLY A 36 -21.83 -48.90 25.65
CA GLY A 36 -20.69 -49.01 24.75
C GLY A 36 -20.31 -50.45 24.37
N LYS A 37 -21.04 -51.47 24.87
CA LYS A 37 -20.90 -52.86 24.44
C LYS A 37 -22.22 -53.39 23.89
N VAL A 38 -22.14 -54.45 23.09
CA VAL A 38 -23.29 -55.15 22.51
C VAL A 38 -23.14 -56.65 22.73
N ILE A 39 -24.27 -57.33 22.94
CA ILE A 39 -24.29 -58.79 23.06
C ILE A 39 -24.79 -59.39 21.75
N VAL A 40 -23.99 -60.30 21.19
CA VAL A 40 -24.33 -61.10 20.02
C VAL A 40 -24.63 -62.51 20.51
N ARG A 41 -25.88 -62.94 20.39
CA ARG A 41 -26.34 -64.28 20.78
C ARG A 41 -26.46 -65.16 19.54
N ASN A 42 -25.67 -66.23 19.50
CA ASN A 42 -25.69 -67.24 18.44
C ASN A 42 -26.38 -68.52 18.92
N GLY A 43 -27.19 -69.15 18.07
CA GLY A 43 -27.82 -70.45 18.36
C GLY A 43 -29.17 -70.63 17.70
N VAL A 44 -30.07 -71.39 18.34
CA VAL A 44 -31.42 -71.69 17.80
C VAL A 44 -32.21 -70.39 17.57
N GLY A 45 -32.62 -70.16 16.33
CA GLY A 45 -33.29 -68.93 15.88
C GLY A 45 -32.37 -67.90 15.19
N GLY A 46 -31.10 -68.24 14.97
CA GLY A 46 -30.14 -67.37 14.28
C GLY A 46 -29.41 -66.37 15.19
N PRO A 47 -28.45 -65.61 14.65
CA PRO A 47 -27.68 -64.64 15.41
C PRO A 47 -28.52 -63.38 15.68
N ILE A 48 -28.61 -62.98 16.95
CA ILE A 48 -29.40 -61.80 17.37
C ILE A 48 -28.51 -60.85 18.18
N VAL A 49 -28.61 -59.56 17.87
CA VAL A 49 -27.89 -58.48 18.56
C VAL A 49 -28.82 -57.73 19.51
N SER A 50 -28.35 -57.47 20.73
CA SER A 50 -29.02 -56.61 21.70
C SER A 50 -28.04 -55.60 22.32
N PHE A 51 -28.52 -54.37 22.54
CA PHE A 51 -27.74 -53.26 23.10
C PHE A 51 -27.96 -53.06 24.62
N GLY A 52 -28.95 -53.73 25.20
CA GLY A 52 -29.27 -53.58 26.63
C GLY A 52 -29.15 -54.89 27.40
N GLY A 53 -29.89 -55.91 26.95
CA GLY A 53 -29.83 -57.24 27.56
C GLY A 53 -30.61 -58.24 26.74
N ILE A 54 -30.25 -59.51 26.86
CA ILE A 54 -30.92 -60.60 26.15
C ILE A 54 -30.97 -61.86 27.00
N PHE A 55 -32.02 -62.65 26.79
CA PHE A 55 -32.10 -64.00 27.33
C PHE A 55 -31.18 -64.93 26.57
N VAL A 56 -30.26 -65.57 27.29
CA VAL A 56 -29.35 -66.58 26.74
C VAL A 56 -29.58 -67.88 27.50
N VAL A 57 -30.09 -68.90 26.79
CA VAL A 57 -30.29 -70.23 27.35
C VAL A 57 -29.02 -71.05 27.09
N PRO A 58 -28.22 -71.40 28.11
CA PRO A 58 -26.86 -71.95 27.91
C PRO A 58 -26.76 -73.21 27.06
N ILE A 59 -27.84 -73.99 26.95
CA ILE A 59 -27.87 -75.26 26.21
C ILE A 59 -27.97 -75.03 24.69
N ILE A 60 -28.70 -73.98 24.28
CA ILE A 60 -29.06 -73.74 22.86
C ILE A 60 -28.51 -72.43 22.31
N HIS A 61 -27.98 -71.56 23.17
CA HIS A 61 -27.45 -70.25 22.82
C HIS A 61 -26.07 -70.05 23.44
N ARG A 62 -25.15 -69.53 22.63
CA ARG A 62 -23.87 -68.96 23.06
C ARG A 62 -23.95 -67.45 22.89
N TYR A 63 -23.37 -66.70 23.81
CA TYR A 63 -23.29 -65.24 23.69
C TYR A 63 -21.85 -64.77 23.66
N GLU A 64 -21.63 -63.69 22.95
CA GLU A 64 -20.37 -62.96 22.87
C GLU A 64 -20.64 -61.48 23.07
N ILE A 65 -19.67 -60.77 23.65
CA ILE A 65 -19.75 -59.34 23.87
C ILE A 65 -18.78 -58.67 22.92
N MET A 66 -19.24 -57.64 22.20
CA MET A 66 -18.44 -56.81 21.32
C MET A 66 -18.42 -55.38 21.86
N ASP A 67 -17.25 -54.74 21.81
CA ASP A 67 -17.09 -53.34 22.19
C ASP A 67 -17.33 -52.43 20.98
N ILE A 68 -18.31 -51.53 21.08
CA ILE A 68 -18.70 -50.60 19.99
C ILE A 68 -18.22 -49.17 20.27
N SER A 69 -17.34 -48.98 21.25
CA SER A 69 -16.73 -47.68 21.54
C SER A 69 -15.76 -47.23 20.45
N VAL A 70 -15.52 -45.92 20.41
CA VAL A 70 -14.58 -45.28 19.48
C VAL A 70 -13.16 -45.73 19.75
N LYS A 71 -12.49 -46.19 18.70
CA LYS A 71 -11.07 -46.53 18.70
C LYS A 71 -10.30 -45.57 17.80
N ARG A 72 -9.13 -45.15 18.27
CA ARG A 72 -8.19 -44.32 17.50
C ARG A 72 -7.26 -45.24 16.71
N VAL A 73 -7.27 -45.10 15.39
CA VAL A 73 -6.37 -45.78 14.45
C VAL A 73 -5.48 -44.72 13.83
N GLU A 74 -4.17 -44.82 14.03
CA GLU A 74 -3.20 -43.86 13.51
C GLU A 74 -2.54 -44.42 12.26
N ILE A 75 -2.51 -43.62 11.19
CA ILE A 75 -1.83 -43.94 9.93
C ILE A 75 -0.74 -42.89 9.71
N ALA A 76 0.50 -43.35 9.60
CA ALA A 76 1.65 -42.51 9.32
C ALA A 76 2.16 -42.79 7.90
N ARG A 77 2.46 -41.72 7.16
CA ARG A 77 3.05 -41.75 5.82
C ARG A 77 4.21 -40.78 5.81
N GLU A 78 5.43 -41.29 5.88
CA GLU A 78 6.65 -40.49 6.07
C GLU A 78 7.77 -40.95 5.13
N GLY A 79 8.69 -40.02 4.82
CA GLY A 79 9.88 -40.30 4.03
C GLY A 79 9.50 -40.81 2.63
N LYS A 80 9.96 -42.02 2.28
CA LYS A 80 9.71 -42.62 0.96
C LYS A 80 8.24 -42.93 0.71
N ASP A 81 7.47 -43.18 1.77
CA ASP A 81 6.04 -43.46 1.72
C ASP A 81 5.18 -42.22 1.98
N GLY A 82 5.79 -41.03 2.02
CA GLY A 82 5.09 -39.75 2.17
C GLY A 82 4.05 -39.52 1.09
N LEU A 83 3.05 -38.72 1.42
CA LEU A 83 1.91 -38.39 0.58
C LEU A 83 2.33 -37.52 -0.61
N ILE A 84 2.01 -37.94 -1.83
CA ILE A 84 2.33 -37.18 -3.04
C ILE A 84 1.18 -36.23 -3.35
N CYS A 85 1.49 -34.93 -3.36
CA CYS A 85 0.55 -33.86 -3.66
C CYS A 85 0.37 -33.66 -5.17
N LYS A 86 -0.61 -32.83 -5.56
CA LYS A 86 -0.89 -32.49 -6.96
C LYS A 86 0.32 -31.87 -7.67
N ASP A 87 1.03 -30.98 -6.99
CA ASP A 87 2.27 -30.30 -7.40
C ASP A 87 3.54 -31.18 -7.36
N ASN A 88 3.38 -32.50 -7.15
CA ASN A 88 4.46 -33.49 -7.04
C ASN A 88 5.40 -33.26 -5.85
N LEU A 89 5.04 -32.39 -4.90
CA LEU A 89 5.70 -32.32 -3.60
C LEU A 89 5.25 -33.49 -2.73
N ARG A 90 6.19 -34.00 -1.93
CA ARG A 90 5.92 -35.07 -0.97
C ARG A 90 5.77 -34.47 0.43
N ALA A 91 4.71 -34.88 1.11
CA ALA A 91 4.39 -34.47 2.46
C ALA A 91 4.44 -35.66 3.41
N ASP A 92 5.08 -35.46 4.56
CA ASP A 92 5.02 -36.40 5.67
C ASP A 92 3.79 -36.08 6.51
N ILE A 93 2.91 -37.05 6.72
CA ILE A 93 1.63 -36.86 7.40
C ILE A 93 1.35 -37.98 8.40
N ARG A 94 0.81 -37.62 9.56
CA ARG A 94 0.18 -38.54 10.51
C ARG A 94 -1.27 -38.17 10.71
N VAL A 95 -2.16 -39.12 10.47
CA VAL A 95 -3.61 -38.92 10.62
C VAL A 95 -4.16 -39.96 11.59
N ALA A 96 -4.86 -39.47 12.62
CA ALA A 96 -5.62 -40.26 13.56
C ALA A 96 -7.09 -40.32 13.12
N PHE A 97 -7.55 -41.53 12.81
CA PHE A 97 -8.93 -41.85 12.48
C PHE A 97 -9.66 -42.38 13.71
N PHE A 98 -10.85 -41.85 13.97
CA PHE A 98 -11.73 -42.29 15.05
C PHE A 98 -12.82 -43.18 14.48
N VAL A 99 -12.70 -44.48 14.69
CA VAL A 99 -13.56 -45.50 14.09
C VAL A 99 -14.32 -46.25 15.18
N ARG A 100 -15.59 -46.55 14.94
CA ARG A 100 -16.40 -47.43 15.78
C ARG A 100 -17.33 -48.29 14.95
N VAL A 101 -17.91 -49.31 15.57
CA VAL A 101 -18.98 -50.10 14.94
C VAL A 101 -20.28 -49.30 14.97
N ASN A 102 -21.05 -49.34 13.88
CA ASN A 102 -22.35 -48.68 13.86
C ASN A 102 -23.32 -49.32 14.85
N GLN A 103 -24.22 -48.53 15.45
CA GLN A 103 -25.19 -49.03 16.44
C GLN A 103 -26.45 -49.62 15.79
N THR A 104 -26.30 -50.29 14.65
CA THR A 104 -27.39 -51.01 13.98
C THR A 104 -27.18 -52.51 14.14
N ARG A 105 -28.28 -53.27 14.18
CA ARG A 105 -28.19 -54.73 14.35
C ARG A 105 -27.47 -55.40 13.18
N GLU A 106 -27.71 -54.90 11.97
CA GLU A 106 -27.15 -55.43 10.73
C GLU A 106 -25.63 -55.21 10.68
N ASP A 107 -25.16 -54.01 11.00
CA ASP A 107 -23.73 -53.69 10.96
C ASP A 107 -22.93 -54.44 12.03
N VAL A 108 -23.48 -54.55 13.25
CA VAL A 108 -22.84 -55.33 14.32
C VAL A 108 -22.72 -56.80 13.91
N LEU A 109 -23.76 -57.38 13.29
CA LEU A 109 -23.70 -58.77 12.79
C LEU A 109 -22.67 -58.92 11.68
N LYS A 110 -22.61 -57.96 10.75
CA LYS A 110 -21.64 -57.96 9.66
C LYS A 110 -20.21 -57.95 10.18
N VAL A 111 -19.91 -57.07 11.14
CA VAL A 111 -18.59 -56.99 11.78
C VAL A 111 -18.28 -58.26 12.59
N ALA A 112 -19.26 -58.79 13.33
CA ALA A 112 -19.09 -60.01 14.11
C ALA A 112 -18.76 -61.22 13.22
N GLN A 113 -19.34 -61.30 12.03
CA GLN A 113 -19.08 -62.38 11.07
C GLN A 113 -17.73 -62.22 10.36
N LEU A 114 -17.31 -60.99 10.07
CA LEU A 114 -16.06 -60.71 9.35
C LEU A 114 -14.81 -60.86 10.23
N LEU A 115 -14.81 -60.27 11.43
CA LEU A 115 -13.63 -60.17 12.31
C LEU A 115 -13.79 -60.95 13.62
N GLY A 116 -15.02 -61.28 14.03
CA GLY A 116 -15.32 -61.87 15.33
C GLY A 116 -15.47 -60.81 16.44
N CYS A 117 -16.28 -61.09 17.46
CA CYS A 117 -16.65 -60.12 18.50
C CYS A 117 -15.46 -59.62 19.34
N GLN A 118 -14.44 -60.45 19.53
CA GLN A 118 -13.26 -60.10 20.32
C GLN A 118 -12.27 -59.21 19.55
N LYS A 119 -12.10 -59.44 18.25
CA LYS A 119 -11.12 -58.72 17.42
C LYS A 119 -11.70 -57.46 16.76
N ALA A 120 -13.03 -57.32 16.73
CA ALA A 120 -13.71 -56.17 16.15
C ALA A 120 -13.27 -54.81 16.72
N SER A 121 -12.74 -54.78 17.94
CA SER A 121 -12.38 -53.54 18.64
C SER A 121 -10.89 -53.48 19.02
N ASP A 122 -10.11 -54.47 18.57
CA ASP A 122 -8.68 -54.53 18.82
C ASP A 122 -7.93 -53.59 17.87
N ARG A 123 -7.07 -52.74 18.42
CA ARG A 123 -6.39 -51.68 17.65
C ARG A 123 -5.48 -52.26 16.57
N THR A 124 -4.76 -53.33 16.86
CA THR A 124 -3.83 -53.95 15.90
C THR A 124 -4.60 -54.55 14.73
N THR A 125 -5.68 -55.29 15.03
CA THR A 125 -6.54 -55.86 13.99
C THR A 125 -7.19 -54.77 13.13
N LEU A 126 -7.69 -53.69 13.74
CA LEU A 126 -8.29 -52.56 13.01
C LEU A 126 -7.27 -51.85 12.12
N MET A 127 -6.03 -51.69 12.59
CA MET A 127 -4.95 -51.11 11.81
C MET A 127 -4.65 -51.98 10.59
N GLU A 128 -4.45 -53.29 10.75
CA GLU A 128 -4.22 -54.20 9.61
C GLU A 128 -5.38 -54.24 8.62
N PHE A 129 -6.62 -54.19 9.13
CA PHE A 129 -7.82 -54.28 8.29
C PHE A 129 -8.06 -53.01 7.47
N PHE A 130 -7.74 -51.83 8.03
CA PHE A 130 -8.03 -50.55 7.40
C PHE A 130 -6.81 -49.82 6.81
N ASP A 131 -5.57 -50.22 7.11
CA ASP A 131 -4.36 -49.54 6.64
C ASP A 131 -4.34 -49.36 5.11
N ALA A 132 -4.67 -50.42 4.36
CA ALA A 132 -4.74 -50.36 2.91
C ALA A 132 -5.81 -49.36 2.42
N LYS A 133 -7.03 -49.43 2.98
CA LYS A 133 -8.14 -48.55 2.57
C LYS A 133 -7.88 -47.08 2.95
N PHE A 134 -7.40 -46.82 4.16
CA PHE A 134 -7.10 -45.46 4.63
C PHE A 134 -5.89 -44.89 3.89
N SER A 135 -4.87 -45.71 3.63
CA SER A 135 -3.75 -45.28 2.79
C SER A 135 -4.17 -44.93 1.38
N GLU A 136 -5.07 -45.72 0.76
CA GLU A 136 -5.54 -45.45 -0.59
C GLU A 136 -6.32 -44.15 -0.63
N ALA A 137 -7.26 -43.95 0.31
CA ALA A 137 -8.00 -42.71 0.43
C ALA A 137 -7.08 -41.50 0.64
N LEU A 138 -6.11 -41.58 1.56
CA LEU A 138 -5.14 -40.50 1.77
C LEU A 138 -4.38 -40.16 0.48
N LYS A 139 -3.91 -41.17 -0.27
CA LYS A 139 -3.23 -40.95 -1.56
C LYS A 139 -4.13 -40.30 -2.60
N THR A 140 -5.39 -40.73 -2.69
CA THR A 140 -6.36 -40.17 -3.62
C THR A 140 -6.69 -38.72 -3.30
N VAL A 141 -6.93 -38.38 -2.03
CA VAL A 141 -7.20 -37.00 -1.63
C VAL A 141 -5.95 -36.15 -1.78
N GLY A 142 -4.80 -36.61 -1.29
CA GLY A 142 -3.55 -35.84 -1.37
C GLY A 142 -3.20 -35.42 -2.79
N LYS A 143 -3.48 -36.27 -3.79
CA LYS A 143 -3.19 -35.93 -5.20
C LYS A 143 -4.11 -34.85 -5.79
N LYS A 144 -5.20 -34.48 -5.10
CA LYS A 144 -6.09 -33.39 -5.52
C LYS A 144 -5.64 -32.02 -5.03
N PHE A 145 -4.88 -31.97 -3.93
CA PHE A 145 -4.44 -30.73 -3.29
C PHE A 145 -2.97 -30.44 -3.59
N ASP A 146 -2.64 -29.15 -3.71
CA ASP A 146 -1.24 -28.70 -3.69
C ASP A 146 -0.70 -28.73 -2.25
N PHE A 147 0.62 -28.85 -2.06
CA PHE A 147 1.21 -29.00 -0.72
C PHE A 147 0.82 -27.87 0.23
N VAL A 148 0.83 -26.63 -0.25
CA VAL A 148 0.47 -25.44 0.53
C VAL A 148 -0.99 -25.50 0.98
N GLN A 149 -1.88 -26.04 0.14
CA GLN A 149 -3.31 -26.15 0.46
C GLN A 149 -3.57 -27.11 1.61
N LEU A 150 -2.71 -28.12 1.82
CA LEU A 150 -2.83 -29.02 2.96
C LEU A 150 -2.70 -28.29 4.32
N TYR A 151 -2.04 -27.12 4.35
CA TYR A 151 -1.97 -26.26 5.54
C TYR A 151 -3.11 -25.26 5.61
N THR A 152 -3.42 -24.61 4.49
CA THR A 152 -4.40 -23.51 4.47
C THR A 152 -5.84 -24.00 4.47
N GLU A 153 -6.13 -25.12 3.80
CA GLU A 153 -7.47 -25.69 3.58
C GLU A 153 -7.62 -27.04 4.29
N ARG A 154 -7.13 -27.12 5.54
CA ARG A 154 -7.07 -28.35 6.31
C ARG A 154 -8.45 -28.98 6.58
N GLU A 155 -9.49 -28.17 6.74
CA GLU A 155 -10.87 -28.66 6.91
C GLU A 155 -11.39 -29.34 5.65
N THR A 156 -11.20 -28.73 4.48
CA THR A 156 -11.61 -29.30 3.19
C THR A 156 -10.87 -30.61 2.90
N PHE A 157 -9.57 -30.65 3.17
CA PHE A 157 -8.80 -31.90 3.06
C PHE A 157 -9.34 -33.00 3.97
N LYS A 158 -9.69 -32.67 5.22
CA LYS A 158 -10.32 -33.59 6.17
C LYS A 158 -11.68 -34.09 5.67
N GLU A 159 -12.54 -33.21 5.18
CA GLU A 159 -13.86 -33.56 4.66
C GLU A 159 -13.78 -34.51 3.46
N GLU A 160 -12.85 -34.25 2.52
CA GLU A 160 -12.63 -35.14 1.39
C GLU A 160 -12.15 -36.53 1.81
N ILE A 161 -11.29 -36.62 2.84
CA ILE A 161 -10.86 -37.91 3.39
C ILE A 161 -12.07 -38.66 3.96
N LEU A 162 -12.91 -37.99 4.74
CA LEU A 162 -14.12 -38.59 5.30
C LEU A 162 -15.08 -39.06 4.21
N GLN A 163 -15.24 -38.28 3.13
CA GLN A 163 -16.12 -38.61 2.01
C GLN A 163 -15.66 -39.86 1.25
N ILE A 164 -14.36 -39.99 0.96
CA ILE A 164 -13.84 -41.14 0.22
C ILE A 164 -13.92 -42.41 1.07
N ILE A 165 -13.60 -42.32 2.37
CA ILE A 165 -13.59 -43.48 3.26
C ILE A 165 -15.01 -43.91 3.68
N GLY A 166 -15.90 -42.95 3.92
CA GLY A 166 -17.21 -43.14 4.56
C GLY A 166 -18.24 -43.97 3.80
N THR A 167 -17.92 -44.43 2.58
CA THR A 167 -18.87 -45.19 1.74
C THR A 167 -18.81 -46.70 1.93
N ASP A 168 -17.71 -47.27 2.44
CA ASP A 168 -17.56 -48.74 2.53
C ASP A 168 -16.66 -49.21 3.68
N LEU A 169 -17.18 -49.12 4.90
CA LEU A 169 -16.49 -49.55 6.13
C LEU A 169 -17.01 -50.86 6.71
N ASN A 170 -17.73 -51.69 5.94
CA ASN A 170 -18.13 -53.05 6.36
C ASN A 170 -18.84 -53.15 7.73
N GLY A 171 -19.63 -52.14 8.09
CA GLY A 171 -20.36 -52.04 9.37
C GLY A 171 -19.67 -51.17 10.43
N TYR A 172 -18.45 -50.69 10.15
CA TYR A 172 -17.85 -49.59 10.89
C TYR A 172 -18.32 -48.24 10.35
N VAL A 173 -18.20 -47.22 11.20
CA VAL A 173 -18.44 -45.81 10.87
C VAL A 173 -17.25 -45.03 11.39
N MET A 174 -16.82 -44.05 10.60
CA MET A 174 -15.83 -43.08 11.03
C MET A 174 -16.56 -41.90 11.67
N ASP A 175 -16.24 -41.62 12.94
CA ASP A 175 -16.80 -40.47 13.65
C ASP A 175 -16.02 -39.20 13.28
N ASP A 176 -14.69 -39.28 13.24
CA ASP A 176 -13.84 -38.13 12.89
C ASP A 176 -12.45 -38.54 12.39
N ALA A 177 -11.73 -37.59 11.79
CA ALA A 177 -10.31 -37.68 11.44
C ALA A 177 -9.56 -36.42 11.91
N ALA A 178 -8.37 -36.63 12.49
CA ALA A 178 -7.49 -35.57 12.96
C ALA A 178 -6.09 -35.73 12.38
N ILE A 179 -5.51 -34.64 11.87
CA ILE A 179 -4.15 -34.62 11.31
C ILE A 179 -3.18 -34.22 12.42
N ASP A 180 -2.44 -35.18 12.96
CA ASP A 180 -1.54 -34.94 14.09
C ASP A 180 -0.24 -34.26 13.65
N TYR A 181 0.23 -34.58 12.44
CA TYR A 181 1.48 -34.07 11.88
C TYR A 181 1.34 -33.89 10.38
N LEU A 182 1.88 -32.78 9.86
CA LEU A 182 1.98 -32.49 8.43
C LEU A 182 3.23 -31.62 8.22
N GLU A 183 4.22 -32.17 7.53
CA GLU A 183 5.42 -31.45 7.11
C GLU A 183 5.81 -31.81 5.68
N GLN A 184 6.71 -31.03 5.08
CA GLN A 184 7.32 -31.43 3.83
C GLN A 184 8.31 -32.57 4.10
N THR A 185 8.30 -33.61 3.27
CA THR A 185 9.36 -34.63 3.32
C THR A 185 10.70 -33.98 3.00
N ASP A 186 11.73 -34.27 3.80
CA ASP A 186 13.08 -33.79 3.56
C ASP A 186 13.58 -34.17 2.15
N VAL A 187 14.18 -33.22 1.46
CA VAL A 187 14.77 -33.38 0.12
C VAL A 187 15.80 -34.52 0.11
N ALA A 188 16.51 -34.77 1.21
CA ALA A 188 17.47 -35.86 1.32
C ALA A 188 16.84 -37.26 1.22
N LEU A 189 15.55 -37.39 1.55
CA LEU A 189 14.81 -38.65 1.48
C LEU A 189 14.16 -38.90 0.11
N LEU A 190 14.14 -37.88 -0.76
CA LEU A 190 13.59 -37.95 -2.12
C LEU A 190 14.57 -38.61 -3.09
N ASN A 191 14.05 -39.36 -4.06
CA ASN A 191 14.88 -40.05 -5.04
C ASN A 191 14.97 -39.28 -6.37
N SER A 192 16.15 -38.77 -6.72
CA SER A 192 16.40 -38.08 -7.99
C SER A 192 16.28 -38.97 -9.24
N SER A 193 16.16 -40.29 -9.09
CA SER A 193 15.90 -41.19 -10.22
C SER A 193 14.40 -41.42 -10.46
N ASN A 194 13.52 -40.98 -9.54
CA ASN A 194 12.07 -41.08 -9.69
C ASN A 194 11.55 -39.80 -10.37
N ILE A 195 10.70 -39.93 -11.39
CA ILE A 195 10.18 -38.80 -12.17
C ILE A 195 9.42 -37.80 -11.29
N LEU A 196 8.53 -38.29 -10.41
CA LEU A 196 7.71 -37.43 -9.56
C LEU A 196 8.57 -36.70 -8.53
N ASP A 197 9.46 -37.41 -7.87
CA ASP A 197 10.37 -36.81 -6.89
C ASP A 197 11.34 -35.83 -7.58
N SER A 198 11.76 -36.09 -8.82
CA SER A 198 12.62 -35.18 -9.60
C SER A 198 11.91 -33.86 -9.95
N GLU A 199 10.64 -33.93 -10.34
CA GLU A 199 9.81 -32.74 -10.55
C GLU A 199 9.59 -31.98 -9.24
N GLY A 200 9.33 -32.69 -8.14
CA GLY A 200 9.24 -32.11 -6.80
C GLY A 200 10.53 -31.39 -6.40
N ILE A 201 11.70 -32.04 -6.50
CA ILE A 201 13.01 -31.45 -6.20
C ILE A 201 13.26 -30.21 -7.06
N LYS A 202 12.95 -30.27 -8.36
CA LYS A 202 13.04 -29.11 -9.26
C LYS A 202 12.18 -27.96 -8.75
N LYS A 203 10.92 -28.24 -8.37
CA LYS A 203 9.99 -27.22 -7.88
C LYS A 203 10.44 -26.59 -6.57
N ILE A 204 10.90 -27.41 -5.61
CA ILE A 204 11.47 -26.94 -4.34
C ILE A 204 12.67 -26.04 -4.60
N THR A 205 13.57 -26.47 -5.49
CA THR A 205 14.78 -25.72 -5.84
C THR A 205 14.45 -24.39 -6.49
N GLU A 206 13.49 -24.37 -7.43
CA GLU A 206 12.99 -23.16 -8.08
C GLU A 206 12.42 -22.17 -7.07
N LEU A 207 11.44 -22.60 -6.26
CA LEU A 207 10.79 -21.76 -5.26
C LEU A 207 11.80 -21.25 -4.21
N THR A 208 12.67 -22.12 -3.72
CA THR A 208 13.71 -21.72 -2.75
C THR A 208 14.71 -20.75 -3.37
N SER A 209 15.05 -20.90 -4.65
CA SER A 209 15.96 -20.00 -5.35
C SER A 209 15.33 -18.62 -5.56
N GLU A 210 14.07 -18.57 -6.00
CA GLU A 210 13.31 -17.32 -6.10
C GLU A 210 13.23 -16.59 -4.77
N GLN A 211 12.87 -17.29 -3.70
CA GLN A 211 12.82 -16.71 -2.35
C GLN A 211 14.19 -16.24 -1.87
N ARG A 212 15.27 -16.96 -2.18
CA ARG A 212 16.65 -16.53 -1.86
C ARG A 212 17.07 -15.29 -2.65
N ILE A 213 16.73 -15.20 -3.93
CA ILE A 213 16.99 -14.01 -4.76
C ILE A 213 16.22 -12.82 -4.19
N LEU A 214 14.94 -12.99 -3.88
CA LEU A 214 14.10 -11.94 -3.31
C LEU A 214 14.62 -11.50 -1.93
N ALA A 215 15.00 -12.44 -1.06
CA ALA A 215 15.63 -12.14 0.22
C ALA A 215 16.94 -11.36 0.05
N ASN A 216 17.79 -11.76 -0.90
CA ASN A 216 19.03 -11.05 -1.20
C ASN A 216 18.74 -9.64 -1.73
N GLN A 217 17.79 -9.49 -2.64
CA GLN A 217 17.38 -8.20 -3.20
C GLN A 217 16.90 -7.26 -2.10
N ILE A 218 16.02 -7.74 -1.20
CA ILE A 218 15.55 -6.98 -0.04
C ILE A 218 16.73 -6.56 0.84
N GLU A 219 17.69 -7.44 1.07
CA GLU A 219 18.89 -7.12 1.85
C GLU A 219 19.76 -6.06 1.16
N ARG A 220 19.95 -6.15 -0.16
CA ARG A 220 20.70 -5.15 -0.95
C ARG A 220 19.99 -3.81 -1.00
N ASP A 221 18.67 -3.79 -1.17
CA ASP A 221 17.86 -2.58 -1.17
C ASP A 221 17.85 -1.91 0.20
N LYS A 222 17.79 -2.70 1.28
CA LYS A 222 18.01 -2.22 2.64
C LYS A 222 19.39 -1.57 2.78
N GLN A 223 20.46 -2.23 2.35
CA GLN A 223 21.82 -1.67 2.40
C GLN A 223 21.95 -0.38 1.59
N LYS A 224 21.36 -0.34 0.38
CA LYS A 224 21.34 0.85 -0.48
C LYS A 224 20.60 2.01 0.18
N THR A 225 19.46 1.72 0.81
CA THR A 225 18.65 2.72 1.52
C THR A 225 19.39 3.28 2.72
N ILE A 226 19.98 2.41 3.56
CA ILE A 226 20.83 2.83 4.68
C ILE A 226 21.99 3.68 4.18
N LYS A 227 22.71 3.23 3.14
CA LYS A 227 23.84 3.97 2.60
C LYS A 227 23.44 5.33 2.04
N LYS A 228 22.27 5.43 1.38
CA LYS A 228 21.73 6.69 0.88
C LYS A 228 21.40 7.64 2.04
N GLN A 229 20.78 7.13 3.11
CA GLN A 229 20.51 7.90 4.33
C GLN A 229 21.80 8.38 4.98
N ASP A 230 22.82 7.52 5.08
CA ASP A 230 24.13 7.87 5.62
C ASP A 230 24.80 8.97 4.80
N VAL A 231 24.76 8.88 3.47
CA VAL A 231 25.32 9.93 2.58
C VAL A 231 24.56 11.23 2.74
N SER A 232 23.22 11.22 2.74
CA SER A 232 22.45 12.45 2.93
C SER A 232 22.66 13.07 4.31
N ALA A 233 22.79 12.24 5.36
CA ALA A 233 23.10 12.72 6.70
C ALA A 233 24.52 13.31 6.75
N ARG A 234 25.49 12.68 6.08
CA ARG A 234 26.86 13.18 6.00
C ARG A 234 26.94 14.50 5.25
N GLU A 235 26.24 14.65 4.12
CA GLU A 235 26.15 15.90 3.37
C GLU A 235 25.55 17.02 4.23
N ALA A 236 24.44 16.74 4.92
CA ALA A 236 23.82 17.72 5.83
C ALA A 236 24.76 18.14 6.98
N ILE A 237 25.49 17.19 7.57
CA ILE A 237 26.49 17.48 8.61
C ILE A 237 27.60 18.37 8.05
N LEU A 238 28.14 18.06 6.87
CA LEU A 238 29.20 18.85 6.24
C LEU A 238 28.73 20.27 5.90
N GLU A 239 27.48 20.43 5.48
CA GLU A 239 26.92 21.76 5.19
C GLU A 239 26.72 22.58 6.47
N LEU A 240 26.28 21.96 7.57
CA LEU A 240 26.23 22.60 8.89
C LEU A 240 27.63 22.96 9.40
N GLU A 241 28.62 22.08 9.22
CA GLU A 241 30.02 22.37 9.58
C GLU A 241 30.57 23.56 8.78
N LYS A 242 30.27 23.63 7.48
CA LYS A 242 30.62 24.79 6.64
C LYS A 242 29.96 26.07 7.16
N GLN A 243 28.66 26.03 7.48
CA GLN A 243 27.95 27.19 8.04
C GLN A 243 28.54 27.63 9.38
N ASN A 244 28.88 26.69 10.27
CA ASN A 244 29.55 26.99 11.53
C ASN A 244 30.92 27.63 11.29
N ALA A 245 31.73 27.09 10.37
CA ALA A 245 33.03 27.65 10.04
C ALA A 245 32.94 29.07 9.44
N GLU A 246 31.96 29.32 8.57
CA GLU A 246 31.67 30.64 8.01
C GLU A 246 31.21 31.62 9.10
N ALA A 247 30.34 31.19 10.01
CA ALA A 247 29.87 31.98 11.14
C ALA A 247 31.02 32.34 12.11
N GLU A 248 31.87 31.37 12.45
CA GLU A 248 33.06 31.60 13.29
C GLU A 248 34.05 32.56 12.61
N ALA A 249 34.29 32.40 11.31
CA ALA A 249 35.16 33.30 10.56
C ALA A 249 34.61 34.73 10.52
N LYS A 250 33.28 34.87 10.35
CA LYS A 250 32.59 36.16 10.39
C LYS A 250 32.67 36.80 11.78
N GLN A 251 32.41 36.03 12.84
CA GLN A 251 32.53 36.49 14.22
C GLN A 251 33.96 36.96 14.53
N LYS A 252 34.98 36.19 14.14
CA LYS A 252 36.40 36.60 14.29
C LYS A 252 36.71 37.90 13.56
N ARG A 253 36.20 38.06 12.33
CA ARG A 253 36.36 39.30 11.56
C ARG A 253 35.68 40.49 12.25
N GLU A 254 34.46 40.31 12.74
CA GLU A 254 33.73 41.37 13.46
C GLU A 254 34.43 41.76 14.76
N ILE A 255 34.90 40.79 15.55
CA ILE A 255 35.69 41.05 16.76
C ILE A 255 36.97 41.81 16.42
N ALA A 256 37.68 41.43 15.35
CA ALA A 256 38.89 42.13 14.92
C ALA A 256 38.61 43.58 14.48
N ILE A 257 37.49 43.83 13.80
CA ILE A 257 37.07 45.18 13.41
C ILE A 257 36.70 46.01 14.64
N ILE A 258 35.92 45.45 15.57
CA ILE A 258 35.54 46.14 16.83
C ILE A 258 36.78 46.47 17.64
N ASN A 259 37.68 45.50 17.87
CA ASN A 259 38.92 45.73 18.59
C ASN A 259 39.76 46.82 17.92
N SER A 260 39.91 46.79 16.60
CA SER A 260 40.66 47.81 15.85
C SER A 260 40.03 49.21 15.98
N ARG A 261 38.70 49.29 16.00
CA ARG A 261 37.95 50.53 16.18
C ARG A 261 38.12 51.08 17.60
N GLU A 262 37.93 50.23 18.61
CA GLU A 262 38.08 50.60 20.02
C GLU A 262 39.52 51.03 20.34
N THR A 263 40.54 50.35 19.78
CA THR A 263 41.94 50.78 19.94
C THR A 263 42.20 52.14 19.30
N ALA A 264 41.64 52.40 18.10
CA ALA A 264 41.80 53.68 17.43
C ALA A 264 41.06 54.82 18.16
N GLU A 265 39.89 54.54 18.72
CA GLU A 265 39.11 55.48 19.54
C GLU A 265 39.85 55.78 20.85
N ALA A 266 40.36 54.75 21.54
CA ALA A 266 41.15 54.90 22.75
C ALA A 266 42.45 55.68 22.52
N GLU A 267 43.16 55.43 21.40
CA GLU A 267 44.34 56.21 21.03
C GLU A 267 44.00 57.67 20.75
N LYS A 268 42.90 57.97 20.05
CA LYS A 268 42.46 59.37 19.85
C LYS A 268 42.20 60.07 21.17
N VAL A 269 41.44 59.46 22.07
CA VAL A 269 41.13 60.04 23.38
C VAL A 269 42.42 60.22 24.21
N ALA A 270 43.34 59.26 24.18
CA ALA A 270 44.62 59.37 24.86
C ALA A 270 45.47 60.52 24.31
N GLN A 271 45.46 60.76 22.99
CA GLN A 271 46.16 61.89 22.37
C GLN A 271 45.48 63.24 22.69
N GLU A 272 44.14 63.28 22.74
CA GLU A 272 43.40 64.49 23.14
C GLU A 272 43.68 64.88 24.60
N GLU A 273 43.68 63.91 25.52
CA GLU A 273 43.99 64.16 26.94
C GLU A 273 45.46 64.55 27.12
N ARG A 274 46.40 63.95 26.37
CA ARG A 274 47.80 64.40 26.33
C ARG A 274 47.91 65.83 25.83
N PHE A 275 47.22 66.18 24.75
CA PHE A 275 47.21 67.54 24.21
C PHE A 275 46.70 68.56 25.23
N LYS A 276 45.59 68.25 25.95
CA LYS A 276 45.09 69.10 27.04
C LYS A 276 46.10 69.26 28.18
N SER A 277 46.77 68.18 28.58
CA SER A 277 47.80 68.22 29.63
C SER A 277 49.01 69.06 29.21
N GLU A 278 49.51 68.90 27.98
CA GLU A 278 50.62 69.69 27.45
C GLU A 278 50.24 71.16 27.31
N MET A 279 49.03 71.47 26.83
CA MET A 279 48.54 72.84 26.71
C MET A 279 48.40 73.52 28.08
N ALA A 280 47.94 72.79 29.10
CA ALA A 280 47.91 73.29 30.48
C ALA A 280 49.31 73.54 31.03
N ARG A 281 50.30 72.66 30.75
CA ARG A 281 51.70 72.87 31.14
C ARG A 281 52.27 74.11 30.47
N VAL A 282 52.15 74.24 29.15
CA VAL A 282 52.66 75.39 28.37
C VAL A 282 52.05 76.70 28.88
N LYS A 283 50.75 76.74 29.14
CA LYS A 283 50.11 77.95 29.69
C LYS A 283 50.63 78.30 31.09
N THR A 284 50.88 77.29 31.92
CA THR A 284 51.47 77.49 33.25
C THR A 284 52.90 78.00 33.15
N ASP A 285 53.70 77.43 32.23
CA ASP A 285 55.07 77.86 31.96
C ASP A 285 55.11 79.31 31.44
N GLU A 286 54.23 79.68 30.49
CA GLU A 286 54.07 81.06 30.01
C GLU A 286 53.71 82.03 31.15
N GLU A 287 52.77 81.67 32.04
CA GLU A 287 52.38 82.50 33.17
C GLU A 287 53.52 82.66 34.20
N ILE A 288 54.30 81.61 34.45
CA ILE A 288 55.50 81.65 35.31
C ILE A 288 56.56 82.55 34.68
N GLU A 289 56.84 82.39 33.38
CA GLU A 289 57.87 83.16 32.68
C GLU A 289 57.50 84.65 32.61
N VAL A 290 56.22 84.98 32.39
CA VAL A 290 55.71 86.36 32.48
C VAL A 290 55.84 86.92 33.90
N ALA A 291 55.55 86.12 34.93
CA ALA A 291 55.71 86.54 36.32
C ALA A 291 57.19 86.76 36.69
N GLU A 292 58.10 85.93 36.18
CA GLU A 292 59.54 86.04 36.37
C GLU A 292 60.11 87.27 35.65
N GLN A 293 59.71 87.51 34.40
CA GLN A 293 60.01 88.74 33.66
C GLN A 293 59.50 89.99 34.41
N ASN A 294 58.30 89.93 34.98
CA ASN A 294 57.76 91.03 35.78
C ASN A 294 58.56 91.26 37.07
N LYS A 295 59.00 90.19 37.73
CA LYS A 295 59.87 90.27 38.91
C LYS A 295 61.22 90.88 38.56
N GLU A 296 61.87 90.44 37.48
CA GLU A 296 63.11 91.06 36.99
C GLU A 296 62.90 92.53 36.67
N ARG A 297 61.78 92.89 36.02
CA ARG A 297 61.44 94.28 35.75
C ARG A 297 61.27 95.09 37.04
N GLN A 298 60.67 94.54 38.09
CA GLN A 298 60.58 95.18 39.41
C GLN A 298 61.95 95.33 40.08
N VAL A 299 62.83 94.34 39.96
CA VAL A 299 64.20 94.42 40.49
C VAL A 299 65.00 95.48 39.75
N ILE A 300 64.88 95.58 38.42
CA ILE A 300 65.52 96.62 37.60
C ILE A 300 64.98 98.00 37.97
N VAL A 301 63.66 98.14 38.17
CA VAL A 301 63.05 99.42 38.60
C VAL A 301 63.50 99.79 40.02
N ALA A 302 63.65 98.83 40.94
CA ALA A 302 64.15 99.08 42.29
C ALA A 302 65.64 99.45 42.31
N LEU A 303 66.47 98.80 41.49
CA LEU A 303 67.88 99.16 41.30
C LEU A 303 68.02 100.56 40.70
N LYS A 304 67.25 100.88 39.64
CA LYS A 304 67.21 102.23 39.06
C LYS A 304 66.63 103.27 40.01
N ALA A 305 65.70 102.91 40.88
CA ALA A 305 65.18 103.81 41.93
C ALA A 305 66.24 104.08 43.01
N LYS A 306 67.08 103.08 43.34
CA LYS A 306 68.20 103.25 44.27
C LYS A 306 69.32 104.11 43.67
N GLU A 307 69.68 103.86 42.41
CA GLU A 307 70.62 104.70 41.66
C GLU A 307 70.08 106.14 41.48
N SER A 308 68.78 106.32 41.25
CA SER A 308 68.19 107.65 41.15
C SER A 308 68.12 108.39 42.49
N THR A 309 67.98 107.69 43.63
CA THR A 309 68.09 108.33 44.96
C THR A 309 69.51 108.78 45.30
N GLU A 310 70.55 108.04 44.90
CA GLU A 310 71.96 108.45 45.08
C GLU A 310 72.39 109.54 44.07
N ALA A 311 71.81 109.54 42.86
CA ALA A 311 71.98 110.60 41.87
C ALA A 311 71.25 111.91 42.25
N VAL A 312 70.08 111.85 42.90
CA VAL A 312 69.29 113.05 43.25
C VAL A 312 69.87 113.84 44.42
N GLU A 313 70.62 113.22 45.34
CA GLU A 313 71.38 113.92 46.40
C GLU A 313 72.63 114.62 45.85
N THR A 314 73.28 114.03 44.83
CA THR A 314 74.45 114.64 44.15
C THR A 314 74.02 115.71 43.13
N GLU A 315 72.90 115.53 42.44
CA GLU A 315 72.34 116.50 41.47
C GLU A 315 71.69 117.73 42.14
N ARG A 316 71.28 117.66 43.42
CA ARG A 316 70.76 118.83 44.17
C ARG A 316 71.84 119.88 44.46
N VAL A 317 73.11 119.47 44.43
CA VAL A 317 74.28 120.35 44.58
C VAL A 317 74.73 120.93 43.23
N ASP A 318 74.56 120.19 42.12
CA ASP A 318 74.92 120.63 40.78
C ASP A 318 73.81 121.40 40.03
N ARG A 319 72.53 121.19 40.37
CA ARG A 319 71.39 121.99 39.87
C ARG A 319 71.41 123.45 40.38
N LYS A 320 72.32 123.78 41.32
CA LYS A 320 72.65 125.15 41.73
C LYS A 320 73.72 125.83 40.85
N ARG A 321 74.43 125.08 39.99
CA ARG A 321 75.49 125.57 39.10
C ARG A 321 75.15 125.56 37.61
N LEU A 322 74.07 124.90 37.19
CA LEU A 322 73.74 124.73 35.75
C LEU A 322 72.43 125.39 35.31
N LEU A 323 71.85 126.28 36.12
CA LEU A 323 70.77 127.19 35.74
C LEU A 323 71.21 128.33 34.78
N GLU A 324 72.45 128.28 34.27
CA GLU A 324 73.01 129.30 33.35
C GLU A 324 73.41 128.78 31.96
N ARG A 325 73.03 127.55 31.58
CA ARG A 325 73.27 127.08 30.21
C ARG A 325 72.19 126.15 29.72
N THR A 326 71.73 126.39 28.49
CA THR A 326 70.89 125.51 27.67
C THR A 326 69.39 125.53 28.02
N GLU A 327 68.78 126.71 28.11
CA GLU A 327 68.13 127.37 26.96
C GLU A 327 68.83 127.13 25.61
N LYS A 328 68.39 126.10 24.87
CA LYS A 328 68.25 126.04 23.40
C LYS A 328 68.11 124.58 22.94
N GLU A 329 67.27 124.39 21.92
CA GLU A 329 67.06 123.15 21.15
C GLU A 329 66.01 122.21 21.77
N LYS A 330 64.72 122.57 21.76
CA LYS A 330 63.78 122.49 20.61
C LYS A 330 63.83 121.11 19.93
N LEU A 331 62.79 120.30 20.15
CA LEU A 331 61.55 120.26 19.36
C LEU A 331 61.79 119.72 17.95
N VAL A 332 61.31 118.49 17.77
CA VAL A 332 60.50 117.98 16.65
C VAL A 332 61.08 118.22 15.27
N GLU A 333 61.23 117.14 14.51
CA GLU A 333 60.51 116.99 13.26
C GLU A 333 60.96 115.68 12.62
N LEU A 334 59.98 114.82 12.33
CA LEU A 334 59.65 114.45 10.96
C LEU A 334 60.56 113.31 10.47
N ALA A 335 60.15 112.52 9.52
CA ALA A 335 58.86 112.28 8.94
C ALA A 335 59.17 111.22 7.94
N VAL A 336 58.38 110.16 8.06
CA VAL A 336 57.81 109.52 6.90
C VAL A 336 58.91 108.83 6.07
N ILE A 337 58.48 107.87 5.29
CA ILE A 337 58.64 107.95 3.86
C ILE A 337 59.37 106.64 3.59
N GLU A 338 58.80 105.71 2.86
CA GLU A 338 57.52 105.63 2.18
C GLU A 338 57.60 104.25 1.54
N LYS A 339 56.49 103.84 0.93
CA LYS A 339 56.48 103.24 -0.41
C LYS A 339 57.84 102.71 -0.88
N GLU A 340 58.01 101.43 -1.12
CA GLU A 340 57.14 100.60 -1.94
C GLU A 340 58.01 99.39 -2.23
N LYS A 341 57.44 98.19 -2.21
CA LYS A 341 57.19 97.46 -3.45
C LYS A 341 56.67 96.07 -3.14
N ASN A 342 55.41 95.91 -3.51
CA ASN A 342 54.97 94.94 -4.51
C ASN A 342 55.33 93.47 -4.28
N LEU A 343 54.32 92.74 -3.78
CA LEU A 343 53.60 91.72 -4.54
C LEU A 343 54.39 90.96 -5.62
N GLU A 344 54.73 89.72 -5.30
CA GLU A 344 54.61 88.53 -6.17
C GLU A 344 54.29 87.36 -5.22
N VAL A 345 53.04 86.90 -5.09
CA VAL A 345 52.29 86.09 -6.05
C VAL A 345 53.00 84.77 -6.36
N GLU A 346 52.57 83.69 -5.70
CA GLU A 346 51.97 82.52 -6.36
C GLU A 346 51.68 81.38 -5.37
N LYS A 347 50.45 81.31 -4.87
CA LYS A 347 49.49 80.22 -5.18
C LYS A 347 48.41 80.13 -4.11
N LYS A 348 47.19 80.23 -4.63
CA LYS A 348 45.93 79.75 -4.06
C LYS A 348 45.45 80.49 -2.81
N ASN A 349 44.67 81.54 -3.06
CA ASN A 349 43.23 81.43 -2.80
C ASN A 349 42.48 82.52 -3.57
N ILE A 350 41.88 82.10 -4.69
CA ILE A 350 40.75 82.72 -5.39
C ILE A 350 39.70 81.61 -5.33
N GLN A 351 38.45 81.78 -4.92
CA GLN A 351 37.50 82.84 -5.29
C GLN A 351 36.39 82.90 -4.25
N GLY A 352 36.19 84.07 -3.65
CA GLY A 352 35.03 84.35 -2.82
C GLY A 352 33.93 85.03 -3.63
N VAL A 353 32.75 84.40 -3.62
CA VAL A 353 31.42 85.01 -3.50
C VAL A 353 30.89 85.84 -4.68
N ILE A 354 29.79 85.38 -5.28
CA ILE A 354 28.51 86.10 -5.41
C ILE A 354 27.39 85.04 -5.43
N ARG A 355 26.36 85.25 -4.60
CA ARG A 355 25.17 84.41 -4.45
C ARG A 355 24.16 84.63 -5.57
N GLU A 356 23.36 83.59 -5.75
CA GLU A 356 21.94 83.61 -6.14
C GLU A 356 21.53 83.74 -7.61
N ARG A 357 20.58 82.86 -7.97
CA ARG A 357 19.85 82.67 -9.23
C ARG A 357 20.62 82.00 -10.37
N VAL A 358 20.61 80.66 -10.36
CA VAL A 358 19.88 79.79 -11.33
C VAL A 358 19.98 78.37 -10.76
N ALA A 359 19.07 78.02 -9.85
CA ALA A 359 18.93 76.66 -9.29
C ALA A 359 17.52 76.10 -9.53
N VAL A 360 16.86 76.52 -10.61
CA VAL A 360 15.57 75.99 -11.04
C VAL A 360 15.59 75.97 -12.56
N GLU A 361 15.96 74.82 -13.13
CA GLU A 361 15.59 74.36 -14.49
C GLU A 361 16.20 73.00 -14.87
N LYS A 362 16.94 72.31 -13.99
CA LYS A 362 17.46 70.95 -14.27
C LYS A 362 16.84 69.79 -13.47
N ASP A 363 16.07 70.06 -12.42
CA ASP A 363 15.52 68.98 -11.58
C ASP A 363 14.11 68.52 -11.98
N THR A 364 13.35 69.32 -12.74
CA THR A 364 11.95 68.98 -13.10
C THR A 364 11.82 68.09 -14.33
N VAL A 365 12.85 67.99 -15.18
CA VAL A 365 12.82 67.13 -16.38
C VAL A 365 13.47 65.76 -16.12
N VAL A 366 14.47 65.70 -15.25
CA VAL A 366 15.23 64.46 -14.96
C VAL A 366 14.40 63.45 -14.15
N GLU A 367 13.51 63.91 -13.27
CA GLU A 367 12.62 63.01 -12.53
C GLU A 367 11.37 62.59 -13.33
N GLU A 368 10.88 63.41 -14.26
CA GLU A 368 9.78 62.98 -15.16
C GLU A 368 10.22 61.95 -16.21
N GLU A 369 11.46 62.03 -16.73
CA GLU A 369 12.00 61.01 -17.64
C GLU A 369 12.31 59.69 -16.92
N LYS A 370 12.89 59.73 -15.70
CA LYS A 370 13.21 58.51 -14.93
C LYS A 370 11.98 57.67 -14.58
N ILE A 371 10.82 58.30 -14.34
CA ILE A 371 9.56 57.60 -14.06
C ILE A 371 8.97 56.96 -15.33
N LYS A 372 9.15 57.59 -16.51
CA LYS A 372 8.75 56.99 -17.79
C LYS A 372 9.67 55.83 -18.19
N ASP A 373 10.97 55.96 -17.99
CA ASP A 373 11.95 54.91 -18.29
C ASP A 373 11.79 53.68 -17.39
N THR A 374 11.55 53.87 -16.08
CA THR A 374 11.32 52.74 -15.17
C THR A 374 10.03 51.97 -15.48
N ARG A 375 8.97 52.65 -15.94
CA ARG A 375 7.73 51.98 -16.38
C ARG A 375 7.93 51.23 -17.69
N ALA A 376 8.62 51.82 -18.67
CA ALA A 376 8.91 51.18 -19.95
C ALA A 376 9.82 49.94 -19.79
N ILE A 377 10.83 50.01 -18.91
CA ILE A 377 11.74 48.90 -18.61
C ILE A 377 11.00 47.78 -17.87
N ALA A 378 10.17 48.11 -16.87
CA ALA A 378 9.41 47.11 -16.12
C ALA A 378 8.35 46.39 -16.99
N GLU A 379 7.75 47.09 -17.94
CA GLU A 379 6.79 46.51 -18.89
C GLU A 379 7.51 45.62 -19.92
N ALA A 380 8.65 46.06 -20.46
CA ALA A 380 9.48 45.27 -21.36
C ALA A 380 10.06 44.00 -20.69
N GLU A 381 10.49 44.07 -19.42
CA GLU A 381 10.95 42.90 -18.65
C GLU A 381 9.83 41.90 -18.36
N ARG A 382 8.61 42.37 -18.08
CA ARG A 382 7.44 41.48 -17.95
C ARG A 382 7.11 40.78 -19.26
N TYR A 383 7.08 41.51 -20.38
CA TYR A 383 6.83 40.90 -21.69
C TYR A 383 7.90 39.86 -22.05
N LYS A 384 9.19 40.15 -21.79
CA LYS A 384 10.28 39.20 -21.98
C LYS A 384 10.13 37.95 -21.09
N THR A 385 9.79 38.14 -19.81
CA THR A 385 9.61 37.04 -18.86
C THR A 385 8.42 36.15 -19.24
N VAL A 386 7.30 36.75 -19.68
CA VAL A 386 6.14 36.00 -20.16
C VAL A 386 6.46 35.26 -21.46
N ALA A 387 7.23 35.86 -22.37
CA ALA A 387 7.66 35.21 -23.60
C ALA A 387 8.60 34.01 -23.34
N ILE A 388 9.55 34.16 -22.41
CA ILE A 388 10.46 33.07 -22.00
C ILE A 388 9.66 31.94 -21.34
N LYS A 389 8.76 32.25 -20.40
CA LYS A 389 7.93 31.23 -19.75
C LYS A 389 7.00 30.49 -20.72
N LYS A 390 6.44 31.19 -21.72
CA LYS A 390 5.66 30.54 -22.79
C LYS A 390 6.53 29.65 -23.67
N ALA A 391 7.77 30.06 -23.97
CA ALA A 391 8.70 29.25 -24.72
C ALA A 391 9.16 28.01 -23.93
N GLU A 392 9.39 28.15 -22.63
CA GLU A 392 9.68 27.04 -21.71
C GLU A 392 8.50 26.07 -21.60
N GLU A 393 7.27 26.58 -21.40
CA GLU A 393 6.06 25.76 -21.35
C GLU A 393 5.86 24.97 -22.66
N GLN A 394 6.10 25.61 -23.81
CA GLN A 394 5.97 24.95 -25.10
C GLN A 394 7.06 23.90 -25.33
N ALA A 395 8.31 24.20 -24.96
CA ALA A 395 9.43 23.25 -25.05
C ALA A 395 9.23 22.05 -24.12
N GLU A 396 8.68 22.26 -22.93
CA GLU A 396 8.38 21.20 -21.97
C GLU A 396 7.23 20.31 -22.46
N LYS A 397 6.17 20.90 -23.05
CA LYS A 397 5.10 20.14 -23.72
C LYS A 397 5.64 19.30 -24.88
N ASP A 398 6.47 19.88 -25.75
CA ASP A 398 7.04 19.18 -26.89
C ASP A 398 8.01 18.07 -26.47
N LEU A 399 8.77 18.27 -25.37
CA LEU A 399 9.63 17.26 -24.76
C LEU A 399 8.80 16.10 -24.22
N ILE A 400 7.73 16.38 -23.46
CA ILE A 400 6.84 15.35 -22.91
C ILE A 400 6.18 14.55 -24.05
N ILE A 401 5.73 15.21 -25.12
CA ILE A 401 5.16 14.52 -26.28
C ILE A 401 6.22 13.62 -26.93
N LYS A 402 7.44 14.10 -27.16
CA LYS A 402 8.53 13.30 -27.76
C LYS A 402 8.95 12.11 -26.89
N VAL A 403 9.04 12.30 -25.57
CA VAL A 403 9.40 11.21 -24.65
C VAL A 403 8.28 10.18 -24.59
N LYS A 404 7.01 10.62 -24.47
CA LYS A 404 5.88 9.68 -24.45
C LYS A 404 5.69 8.96 -25.78
N THR A 405 5.93 9.60 -26.93
CA THR A 405 5.87 8.91 -28.22
C THR A 405 7.04 7.94 -28.40
N ALA A 406 8.24 8.28 -27.93
CA ALA A 406 9.39 7.37 -27.89
C ALA A 406 9.13 6.15 -26.97
N ASP A 407 8.59 6.37 -25.77
CA ASP A 407 8.26 5.28 -24.84
C ASP A 407 7.11 4.41 -25.37
N ALA A 408 6.07 5.02 -25.94
CA ALA A 408 4.98 4.27 -26.58
C ALA A 408 5.49 3.43 -27.76
N SER A 409 6.38 3.98 -28.60
CA SER A 409 6.96 3.21 -29.71
C SER A 409 7.88 2.08 -29.24
N LYS A 410 8.62 2.27 -28.13
CA LYS A 410 9.43 1.21 -27.52
C LYS A 410 8.54 0.09 -26.95
N GLN A 411 7.50 0.43 -26.22
CA GLN A 411 6.55 -0.54 -25.68
C GLN A 411 5.81 -1.30 -26.80
N ALA A 412 5.42 -0.61 -27.87
CA ALA A 412 4.82 -1.25 -29.04
C ALA A 412 5.80 -2.22 -29.71
N ALA A 413 7.08 -1.85 -29.87
CA ALA A 413 8.10 -2.72 -30.43
C ALA A 413 8.37 -3.96 -29.55
N GLU A 414 8.42 -3.80 -28.22
CA GLU A 414 8.56 -4.91 -27.27
C GLU A 414 7.36 -5.86 -27.34
N LYS A 415 6.13 -5.33 -27.43
CA LYS A 415 4.92 -6.13 -27.56
C LYS A 415 4.82 -6.85 -28.91
N ILE A 416 5.30 -6.23 -29.99
CA ILE A 416 5.43 -6.90 -31.29
C ILE A 416 6.44 -8.04 -31.20
N ALA A 417 7.60 -7.82 -30.56
CA ALA A 417 8.60 -8.86 -30.37
C ALA A 417 8.05 -10.04 -29.54
N GLU A 418 7.36 -9.75 -28.43
CA GLU A 418 6.70 -10.74 -27.58
C GLU A 418 5.64 -11.53 -28.36
N LYS A 419 4.79 -10.86 -29.14
CA LYS A 419 3.83 -11.51 -30.04
C LYS A 419 4.52 -12.43 -31.06
N THR A 420 5.64 -12.01 -31.62
CA THR A 420 6.37 -12.81 -32.62
C THR A 420 6.93 -14.09 -32.00
N VAL A 421 7.40 -14.03 -30.74
CA VAL A 421 7.85 -15.20 -29.98
C VAL A 421 6.66 -16.12 -29.65
N ILE A 422 5.54 -15.56 -29.20
CA ILE A 422 4.31 -16.33 -28.92
C ILE A 422 3.79 -17.02 -30.19
N ASP A 423 3.77 -16.34 -31.33
CA ASP A 423 3.34 -16.91 -32.62
C ASP A 423 4.32 -18.00 -33.08
N ALA A 424 5.62 -17.83 -32.85
CA ALA A 424 6.63 -18.86 -33.13
C ALA A 424 6.47 -20.10 -32.24
N ASP A 425 6.22 -19.91 -30.94
CA ASP A 425 5.96 -21.00 -29.99
C ASP A 425 4.63 -21.69 -30.27
N ALA A 426 3.59 -20.94 -30.64
CA ALA A 426 2.30 -21.49 -31.04
C ALA A 426 2.44 -22.34 -32.31
N LYS A 427 3.21 -21.88 -33.31
CA LYS A 427 3.53 -22.67 -34.50
C LYS A 427 4.35 -23.91 -34.16
N LEU A 428 5.35 -23.81 -33.29
CA LEU A 428 6.15 -24.94 -32.85
C LEU A 428 5.29 -26.00 -32.14
N LYS A 429 4.40 -25.58 -31.24
CA LYS A 429 3.43 -26.47 -30.57
C LYS A 429 2.41 -27.06 -31.54
N ALA A 430 1.94 -26.29 -32.52
CA ALA A 430 1.05 -26.79 -33.57
C ALA A 430 1.74 -27.85 -34.43
N SER A 431 2.97 -27.60 -34.87
CA SER A 431 3.78 -28.57 -35.62
C SER A 431 4.16 -29.80 -34.80
N GLN A 432 4.39 -29.67 -33.49
CA GLN A 432 4.59 -30.82 -32.60
C GLN A 432 3.33 -31.66 -32.47
N LYS A 433 2.16 -31.04 -32.25
CA LYS A 433 0.88 -31.76 -32.21
C LYS A 433 0.52 -32.39 -33.55
N GLU A 434 0.88 -31.75 -34.65
CA GLU A 434 0.72 -32.30 -35.99
C GLU A 434 1.71 -33.45 -36.25
N ALA A 435 2.94 -33.36 -35.77
CA ALA A 435 3.89 -34.48 -35.81
C ALA A 435 3.41 -35.66 -34.94
N GLU A 436 2.84 -35.39 -33.76
CA GLU A 436 2.23 -36.41 -32.89
C GLU A 436 0.97 -37.00 -33.53
N SER A 437 0.11 -36.19 -34.15
CA SER A 437 -1.08 -36.70 -34.86
C SER A 437 -0.69 -37.54 -36.07
N ILE A 438 0.32 -37.11 -36.84
CA ILE A 438 0.90 -37.90 -37.93
C ILE A 438 1.50 -39.19 -37.36
N LYS A 439 2.21 -39.17 -36.24
CA LYS A 439 2.76 -40.37 -35.61
C LYS A 439 1.66 -41.34 -35.17
N VAL A 440 0.56 -40.82 -34.61
CA VAL A 440 -0.62 -41.62 -34.25
C VAL A 440 -1.33 -42.17 -35.48
N ILE A 441 -1.46 -41.39 -36.56
CA ILE A 441 -2.04 -41.84 -37.84
C ILE A 441 -1.12 -42.85 -38.52
N VAL A 442 0.20 -42.69 -38.45
CA VAL A 442 1.19 -43.63 -38.97
C VAL A 442 1.18 -44.90 -38.13
N ASP A 443 1.13 -44.85 -36.80
CA ASP A 443 1.00 -46.03 -35.94
C ASP A 443 -0.36 -46.73 -36.14
N ALA A 444 -1.43 -45.98 -36.41
CA ALA A 444 -2.73 -46.52 -36.80
C ALA A 444 -2.69 -47.16 -38.20
N LYS A 445 -2.02 -46.54 -39.17
CA LYS A 445 -1.80 -47.09 -40.51
C LYS A 445 -0.86 -48.30 -40.51
N VAL A 446 0.17 -48.33 -39.68
CA VAL A 446 1.06 -49.49 -39.50
C VAL A 446 0.29 -50.66 -38.87
N LYS A 447 -0.70 -50.37 -38.00
CA LYS A 447 -1.66 -51.37 -37.52
C LYS A 447 -2.69 -51.79 -38.56
N GLU A 448 -3.14 -50.91 -39.46
CA GLU A 448 -4.02 -51.27 -40.58
C GLU A 448 -3.28 -52.07 -41.68
N GLU A 449 -2.07 -51.65 -42.07
CA GLU A 449 -1.22 -52.30 -43.08
C GLU A 449 -0.63 -53.62 -42.59
N ALA A 450 -0.54 -53.85 -41.28
CA ALA A 450 -0.30 -55.18 -40.70
C ALA A 450 -1.41 -56.21 -41.03
N THR A 451 -2.49 -55.78 -41.70
CA THR A 451 -3.62 -56.63 -42.12
C THR A 451 -3.94 -56.56 -43.62
N SER A 452 -3.09 -55.95 -44.47
CA SER A 452 -3.28 -55.96 -45.93
C SER A 452 -1.96 -56.00 -46.72
N GLY A 453 -1.07 -56.92 -46.33
CA GLY A 453 0.23 -57.14 -46.95
C GLY A 453 0.26 -58.01 -48.21
N ILE A 454 -0.86 -58.20 -48.94
CA ILE A 454 -0.89 -59.08 -50.13
C ILE A 454 -1.41 -58.39 -51.41
N ALA A 455 -1.96 -57.17 -51.35
CA ALA A 455 -2.64 -56.58 -52.51
C ALA A 455 -1.92 -55.42 -53.23
N GLN A 456 -0.73 -54.98 -52.78
CA GLN A 456 -0.06 -53.81 -53.39
C GLN A 456 1.26 -54.11 -54.14
N ALA A 457 1.71 -55.36 -54.16
CA ALA A 457 2.87 -55.77 -54.95
C ALA A 457 2.60 -55.87 -56.47
N ASN A 458 1.33 -56.03 -56.89
CA ASN A 458 0.98 -56.25 -58.31
C ASN A 458 0.60 -54.96 -59.08
N VAL A 459 0.56 -53.79 -58.43
CA VAL A 459 0.21 -52.50 -59.08
C VAL A 459 1.45 -51.68 -59.44
N ILE A 460 2.60 -52.00 -58.83
CA ILE A 460 3.86 -51.30 -59.06
C ILE A 460 4.52 -51.75 -60.38
N GLU A 461 4.30 -52.99 -60.80
CA GLU A 461 4.79 -53.52 -62.08
C GLU A 461 4.05 -52.93 -63.31
N ALA A 462 2.75 -52.63 -63.16
CA ALA A 462 1.94 -52.09 -64.26
C ALA A 462 2.15 -50.58 -64.51
N LYS A 463 2.57 -49.81 -63.49
CA LYS A 463 2.83 -48.37 -63.63
C LYS A 463 4.20 -48.05 -64.25
N ALA A 464 5.18 -48.94 -64.11
CA ALA A 464 6.52 -48.74 -64.67
C ALA A 464 6.56 -48.87 -66.21
N LEU A 465 5.63 -49.61 -66.82
CA LEU A 465 5.56 -49.81 -68.27
C LEU A 465 4.82 -48.69 -69.04
N ALA A 466 4.01 -47.89 -68.37
CA ALA A 466 3.32 -46.75 -68.99
C ALA A 466 4.21 -45.49 -69.08
N GLN A 467 5.27 -45.42 -68.28
CA GLN A 467 6.16 -44.27 -68.20
C GLN A 467 7.17 -44.21 -69.36
N ALA A 468 7.39 -45.33 -70.06
CA ALA A 468 8.31 -45.43 -71.19
C ALA A 468 7.72 -45.00 -72.57
N LYS A 469 6.45 -44.58 -72.64
CA LYS A 469 5.81 -44.10 -73.88
C LYS A 469 5.44 -42.61 -73.88
N GLY A 470 5.68 -41.89 -72.78
CA GLY A 470 5.39 -40.46 -72.67
C GLY A 470 6.56 -39.54 -73.05
N ASP A 471 7.77 -40.08 -73.19
CA ASP A 471 8.97 -39.26 -73.40
C ASP A 471 9.16 -38.76 -74.84
N THR A 472 8.27 -39.09 -75.77
CA THR A 472 8.27 -38.55 -77.15
C THR A 472 7.33 -37.36 -77.36
N ALA A 473 6.61 -36.91 -76.32
CA ALA A 473 5.78 -35.69 -76.37
C ALA A 473 6.36 -34.52 -75.56
N ARG A 474 7.64 -34.60 -75.15
CA ARG A 474 8.34 -33.56 -74.37
C ARG A 474 8.95 -32.42 -75.19
N VAL A 475 8.67 -32.37 -76.49
CA VAL A 475 9.27 -31.37 -77.40
C VAL A 475 8.28 -30.26 -77.82
N GLU A 476 6.97 -30.42 -77.60
CA GLU A 476 5.98 -29.34 -77.90
C GLU A 476 5.47 -28.57 -76.67
N VAL A 477 5.76 -29.00 -75.44
CA VAL A 477 5.23 -28.34 -74.22
C VAL A 477 6.10 -27.18 -73.72
N LYS A 478 7.38 -27.12 -74.13
CA LYS A 478 8.31 -26.07 -73.67
C LYS A 478 8.01 -24.66 -74.19
N GLU A 479 7.17 -24.49 -75.20
CA GLU A 479 6.71 -23.16 -75.64
C GLU A 479 5.47 -22.66 -74.88
N LYS A 480 4.70 -23.55 -74.23
CA LYS A 480 3.52 -23.17 -73.44
C LYS A 480 3.78 -22.97 -71.94
N GLU A 481 4.93 -23.41 -71.42
CA GLU A 481 5.31 -23.19 -70.02
C GLU A 481 5.58 -21.71 -69.72
N GLY A 482 6.19 -20.96 -70.65
CA GLY A 482 6.51 -19.55 -70.45
C GLY A 482 5.30 -18.60 -70.39
N THR A 483 4.19 -18.92 -71.06
CA THR A 483 2.96 -18.10 -71.01
C THR A 483 2.12 -18.40 -69.77
N VAL A 484 2.15 -19.66 -69.30
CA VAL A 484 1.44 -20.08 -68.08
C VAL A 484 2.16 -19.58 -66.82
N GLU A 485 3.50 -19.57 -66.79
CA GLU A 485 4.25 -19.02 -65.67
C GLU A 485 3.99 -17.52 -65.47
N ALA A 486 3.87 -16.74 -66.55
CA ALA A 486 3.57 -15.31 -66.48
C ALA A 486 2.16 -15.03 -65.92
N ASP A 487 1.15 -15.80 -66.33
CA ASP A 487 -0.22 -15.68 -65.82
C ASP A 487 -0.36 -16.16 -64.38
N ILE A 488 0.40 -17.18 -63.96
CA ILE A 488 0.46 -17.64 -62.57
C ILE A 488 1.11 -16.58 -61.69
N LEU A 489 2.22 -15.97 -62.12
CA LEU A 489 2.87 -14.86 -61.41
C LEU A 489 1.94 -13.66 -61.26
N LYS A 490 1.23 -13.27 -62.31
CA LYS A 490 0.27 -12.16 -62.27
C LYS A 490 -0.87 -12.43 -61.28
N LYS A 491 -1.47 -13.64 -61.31
CA LYS A 491 -2.52 -14.03 -60.36
C LYS A 491 -2.00 -14.12 -58.92
N LYS A 492 -0.76 -14.58 -58.72
CA LYS A 492 -0.11 -14.65 -57.41
C LYS A 492 0.11 -13.25 -56.82
N TYR A 493 0.63 -12.31 -57.60
CA TYR A 493 0.81 -10.93 -57.14
C TYR A 493 -0.51 -10.21 -56.86
N MET A 494 -1.56 -10.48 -57.64
CA MET A 494 -2.90 -9.97 -57.34
C MET A 494 -3.47 -10.55 -56.04
N ALA A 495 -3.34 -11.86 -55.82
CA ALA A 495 -3.78 -12.50 -54.59
C ALA A 495 -2.98 -12.03 -53.36
N GLU A 496 -1.68 -11.78 -53.50
CA GLU A 496 -0.85 -11.19 -52.44
C GLU A 496 -1.27 -9.74 -52.14
N ALA A 497 -1.55 -8.93 -53.16
CA ALA A 497 -2.01 -7.55 -52.97
C ALA A 497 -3.38 -7.48 -52.28
N GLU A 498 -4.30 -8.36 -52.66
CA GLU A 498 -5.64 -8.46 -52.06
C GLU A 498 -5.56 -8.99 -50.62
N GLY A 499 -4.72 -10.01 -50.36
CA GLY A 499 -4.45 -10.50 -49.01
C GLY A 499 -3.78 -9.48 -48.10
N ILE A 500 -2.90 -8.61 -48.62
CA ILE A 500 -2.33 -7.48 -47.86
C ILE A 500 -3.40 -6.45 -47.52
N LYS A 501 -4.32 -6.16 -48.47
CA LYS A 501 -5.42 -5.22 -48.26
C LYS A 501 -6.41 -5.73 -47.19
N GLU A 502 -6.77 -7.01 -47.22
CA GLU A 502 -7.63 -7.64 -46.21
C GLU A 502 -6.94 -7.76 -44.84
N LYS A 503 -5.62 -8.00 -44.81
CA LYS A 503 -4.84 -7.92 -43.57
C LYS A 503 -4.86 -6.50 -42.99
N ALA A 504 -4.70 -5.48 -43.83
CA ALA A 504 -4.69 -4.09 -43.38
C ALA A 504 -6.05 -3.65 -42.82
N THR A 505 -7.16 -4.08 -43.41
CA THR A 505 -8.51 -3.82 -42.88
C THR A 505 -8.78 -4.59 -41.58
N SER A 506 -8.33 -5.85 -41.50
CA SER A 506 -8.43 -6.66 -40.27
C SER A 506 -7.57 -6.09 -39.13
N MET A 507 -6.38 -5.58 -39.45
CA MET A 507 -5.52 -4.89 -38.47
C MET A 507 -6.16 -3.60 -37.95
N LYS A 508 -6.83 -2.83 -38.82
CA LYS A 508 -7.58 -1.64 -38.40
C LYS A 508 -8.74 -1.96 -37.45
N ALA A 509 -9.49 -3.03 -37.73
CA ALA A 509 -10.58 -3.47 -36.85
C ALA A 509 -10.08 -3.98 -35.49
N LEU A 510 -8.92 -4.62 -35.44
CA LEU A 510 -8.29 -5.07 -34.19
C LEU A 510 -7.71 -3.91 -33.36
N ASP A 511 -7.21 -2.86 -34.02
CA ASP A 511 -6.67 -1.65 -33.36
C ASP A 511 -7.76 -0.88 -32.58
N GLU A 512 -8.98 -0.81 -33.11
CA GLU A 512 -10.10 -0.11 -32.47
C GLU A 512 -10.58 -0.83 -31.19
N VAL A 513 -10.62 -2.17 -31.22
CA VAL A 513 -10.94 -2.99 -30.04
C VAL A 513 -9.79 -2.99 -29.01
N GLY A 514 -8.55 -2.99 -29.48
CA GLY A 514 -7.36 -2.88 -28.63
C GLY A 514 -7.30 -1.55 -27.87
N ARG A 515 -7.59 -0.43 -28.55
CA ARG A 515 -7.67 0.89 -27.93
C ARG A 515 -8.73 0.96 -26.84
N GLY A 516 -9.91 0.41 -27.06
CA GLY A 516 -10.96 0.37 -26.05
C GLY A 516 -10.56 -0.40 -24.78
N HIS A 517 -9.82 -1.50 -24.94
CA HIS A 517 -9.31 -2.26 -23.79
C HIS A 517 -8.18 -1.54 -23.06
N GLU A 518 -7.28 -0.86 -23.79
CA GLU A 518 -6.24 -0.02 -23.18
C GLU A 518 -6.83 1.18 -22.44
N GLU A 519 -7.80 1.88 -23.03
CA GLU A 519 -8.51 2.99 -22.38
C GLU A 519 -9.25 2.52 -21.11
N PHE A 520 -9.91 1.35 -21.18
CA PHE A 520 -10.57 0.76 -20.02
C PHE A 520 -9.58 0.37 -18.91
N LYS A 521 -8.44 -0.23 -19.28
CA LYS A 521 -7.38 -0.58 -18.34
C LYS A 521 -6.78 0.66 -17.68
N LEU A 522 -6.49 1.71 -18.46
CA LEU A 522 -5.97 2.98 -17.95
C LEU A 522 -6.96 3.67 -17.02
N LYS A 523 -8.26 3.57 -17.31
CA LYS A 523 -9.31 4.10 -16.44
C LYS A 523 -9.36 3.36 -15.11
N LEU A 524 -9.34 2.02 -15.13
CA LEU A 524 -9.28 1.18 -13.93
C LEU A 524 -8.03 1.44 -13.10
N GLU A 525 -6.87 1.60 -13.76
CA GLU A 525 -5.60 1.87 -13.08
C GLU A 525 -5.61 3.25 -12.40
N LYS A 526 -6.16 4.27 -13.09
CA LYS A 526 -6.39 5.60 -12.52
C LYS A 526 -7.37 5.57 -11.33
N GLU A 527 -8.49 4.84 -11.45
CA GLU A 527 -9.47 4.69 -10.37
C GLU A 527 -8.84 4.02 -9.15
N LYS A 528 -8.08 2.95 -9.36
CA LYS A 528 -7.31 2.26 -8.31
C LYS A 528 -6.30 3.18 -7.62
N GLU A 529 -5.57 4.01 -8.38
CA GLU A 529 -4.61 4.96 -7.80
C GLU A 529 -5.31 6.02 -6.93
N ILE A 530 -6.44 6.56 -7.40
CA ILE A 530 -7.25 7.52 -6.64
C ILE A 530 -7.77 6.87 -5.35
N GLU A 531 -8.27 5.64 -5.42
CA GLU A 531 -8.80 4.93 -4.27
C GLU A 531 -7.71 4.61 -3.23
N LEU A 532 -6.52 4.18 -3.68
CA LEU A 532 -5.36 3.98 -2.81
C LEU A 532 -4.89 5.30 -2.16
N ALA A 533 -4.87 6.40 -2.91
CA ALA A 533 -4.55 7.72 -2.36
C ALA A 533 -5.57 8.14 -1.29
N ASN A 534 -6.86 7.94 -1.54
CA ASN A 534 -7.92 8.22 -0.56
C ASN A 534 -7.77 7.36 0.71
N ILE A 535 -7.46 6.07 0.58
CA ILE A 535 -7.23 5.18 1.73
C ILE A 535 -6.03 5.67 2.56
N ASN A 536 -4.94 6.09 1.91
CA ASN A 536 -3.77 6.63 2.59
C ASN A 536 -4.08 7.94 3.32
N ILE A 537 -4.83 8.85 2.70
CA ILE A 537 -5.30 10.09 3.35
C ILE A 537 -6.18 9.75 4.58
N GLN A 538 -7.10 8.79 4.45
CA GLN A 538 -7.93 8.35 5.58
C GLN A 538 -7.09 7.76 6.72
N LYS A 539 -6.03 7.01 6.40
CA LYS A 539 -5.08 6.50 7.39
C LYS A 539 -4.36 7.64 8.12
N GLU A 540 -3.83 8.63 7.40
CA GLU A 540 -3.15 9.78 8.01
C GLU A 540 -4.09 10.62 8.88
N ILE A 541 -5.34 10.81 8.44
CA ILE A 541 -6.38 11.48 9.24
C ILE A 541 -6.68 10.66 10.50
N ALA A 542 -6.83 9.34 10.38
CA ALA A 542 -7.10 8.46 11.52
C ALA A 542 -5.94 8.47 12.53
N ASP A 543 -4.68 8.44 12.05
CA ASP A 543 -3.49 8.54 12.90
C ASP A 543 -3.42 9.90 13.61
N SER A 544 -3.72 10.99 12.89
CA SER A 544 -3.77 12.34 13.45
C SER A 544 -4.88 12.48 14.50
N GLN A 545 -6.10 11.97 14.21
CA GLN A 545 -7.21 11.95 15.15
C GLN A 545 -6.89 11.11 16.39
N ALA A 546 -6.29 9.93 16.22
CA ALA A 546 -5.86 9.07 17.31
C ALA A 546 -4.77 9.73 18.17
N SER A 547 -3.86 10.50 17.56
CA SER A 547 -2.85 11.29 18.27
C SER A 547 -3.48 12.39 19.11
N VAL A 548 -4.44 13.15 18.56
CA VAL A 548 -5.19 14.18 19.30
C VAL A 548 -5.97 13.56 20.46
N ILE A 549 -6.68 12.45 20.24
CA ILE A 549 -7.41 11.74 21.30
C ILE A 549 -6.44 11.23 22.38
N ARG A 550 -5.27 10.70 21.99
CA ARG A 550 -4.25 10.23 22.92
C ARG A 550 -3.74 11.35 23.82
N GLU A 551 -3.41 12.50 23.24
CA GLU A 551 -2.93 13.65 24.01
C GLU A 551 -4.04 14.27 24.87
N ALA A 552 -5.29 14.28 24.37
CA ALA A 552 -6.46 14.71 25.13
C ALA A 552 -6.76 13.79 26.33
N LEU A 553 -6.70 12.46 26.16
CA LEU A 553 -6.87 11.49 27.25
C LEU A 553 -5.72 11.56 28.26
N LYS A 554 -4.50 11.84 27.80
CA LYS A 554 -3.32 11.98 28.66
C LYS A 554 -3.36 13.25 29.51
N SER A 555 -3.92 14.34 28.97
CA SER A 555 -4.05 15.63 29.66
C SER A 555 -5.32 15.73 30.51
N ALA A 556 -6.36 14.94 30.21
CA ALA A 556 -7.59 14.88 30.99
C ALA A 556 -7.37 14.13 32.31
N LYS A 557 -7.61 14.81 33.44
CA LYS A 557 -7.77 14.15 34.75
C LYS A 557 -9.16 13.54 34.81
N ILE A 558 -9.27 12.24 34.53
CA ILE A 558 -10.53 11.50 34.59
C ILE A 558 -10.55 10.69 35.89
N ASP A 559 -11.36 11.11 36.86
CA ASP A 559 -11.70 10.29 38.04
C ASP A 559 -12.84 9.34 37.67
N ILE A 560 -12.51 8.07 37.45
CA ILE A 560 -13.48 7.03 37.07
C ILE A 560 -14.15 6.50 38.35
N VAL A 561 -15.35 6.99 38.65
CA VAL A 561 -16.18 6.46 39.74
C VAL A 561 -17.14 5.40 39.18
N GLY A 562 -16.64 4.17 39.03
CA GLY A 562 -17.44 2.98 38.65
C GLY A 562 -16.99 2.28 37.36
N GLY A 563 -16.71 0.98 37.48
CA GLY A 563 -16.43 -0.02 36.43
C GLY A 563 -15.86 0.47 35.09
N GLU A 564 -14.53 0.41 34.93
CA GLU A 564 -13.77 0.79 33.71
C GLU A 564 -14.34 0.25 32.39
N THR A 565 -14.96 -0.94 32.39
CA THR A 565 -15.52 -1.58 31.19
C THR A 565 -16.70 -0.82 30.58
N MET A 566 -17.58 -0.25 31.40
CA MET A 566 -18.80 0.42 30.91
C MET A 566 -18.53 1.77 30.23
N PHE A 567 -17.44 2.45 30.61
CA PHE A 567 -17.04 3.72 30.03
C PHE A 567 -16.39 3.53 28.66
N PHE A 568 -15.50 2.54 28.53
CA PHE A 568 -14.84 2.20 27.28
C PHE A 568 -15.85 1.77 26.20
N ASP A 569 -16.77 0.87 26.55
CA ASP A 569 -17.78 0.36 25.61
C ASP A 569 -18.72 1.46 25.09
N LYS A 570 -19.08 2.44 25.92
CA LYS A 570 -19.94 3.56 25.48
C LYS A 570 -19.23 4.50 24.51
N ILE A 571 -17.96 4.82 24.74
CA ILE A 571 -17.21 5.73 23.86
C ILE A 571 -16.90 5.05 22.53
N ILE A 572 -16.37 3.82 22.57
CA ILE A 572 -16.04 3.07 21.36
C ILE A 572 -17.30 2.72 20.57
N GLY A 573 -18.38 2.32 21.26
CA GLY A 573 -19.66 2.02 20.62
C GLY A 573 -20.26 3.22 19.88
N SER A 574 -20.18 4.42 20.46
CA SER A 574 -20.71 5.65 19.83
C SER A 574 -19.91 6.05 18.59
N ILE A 575 -18.58 5.91 18.62
CA ILE A 575 -17.70 6.20 17.49
C ILE A 575 -17.88 5.17 16.36
N ALA A 576 -18.02 3.89 16.72
CA ALA A 576 -18.28 2.82 15.76
C ALA A 576 -19.64 2.99 15.07
N GLN A 577 -20.69 3.36 15.81
CA GLN A 577 -21.99 3.68 15.23
C GLN A 577 -21.89 4.87 14.26
N GLY A 578 -21.26 5.98 14.67
CA GLY A 578 -21.09 7.16 13.81
C GLY A 578 -20.40 6.83 12.48
N LYS A 579 -19.27 6.10 12.52
CA LYS A 579 -18.56 5.69 11.29
C LYS A 579 -19.33 4.68 10.43
N SER A 580 -20.18 3.85 11.05
CA SER A 580 -21.03 2.91 10.30
C SER A 580 -22.15 3.63 9.53
N TYR A 581 -22.69 4.72 10.07
CA TYR A 581 -23.68 5.56 9.40
C TYR A 581 -23.07 6.36 8.25
N ASP A 582 -21.89 6.97 8.43
CA ASP A 582 -21.16 7.66 7.35
C ASP A 582 -20.86 6.71 6.17
N ARG A 583 -20.38 5.50 6.47
CA ARG A 583 -20.11 4.49 5.44
C ARG A 583 -21.36 4.01 4.71
N LEU A 584 -22.51 3.97 5.37
CA LEU A 584 -23.77 3.62 4.71
C LEU A 584 -24.26 4.73 3.77
N VAL A 585 -24.01 5.99 4.11
CA VAL A 585 -24.37 7.14 3.27
C VAL A 585 -23.45 7.23 2.05
N ASP A 586 -22.13 7.04 2.22
CA ASP A 586 -21.17 7.20 1.12
C ASP A 586 -21.07 5.99 0.17
N ASN A 587 -21.40 4.76 0.62
CA ASN A 587 -21.32 3.55 -0.22
C ASN A 587 -22.64 3.18 -0.92
N SER A 588 -23.70 3.98 -0.78
CA SER A 588 -24.99 3.70 -1.39
C SER A 588 -25.30 4.77 -2.42
N ASP A 589 -25.18 4.44 -3.70
CA ASP A 589 -25.49 5.34 -4.83
C ASP A 589 -26.87 6.01 -4.68
N VAL A 590 -27.86 5.29 -4.15
CA VAL A 590 -29.22 5.80 -3.90
C VAL A 590 -29.26 6.86 -2.79
N LEU A 591 -28.42 6.74 -1.76
CA LEU A 591 -28.36 7.69 -0.63
C LEU A 591 -27.47 8.89 -0.97
N THR A 592 -26.42 8.66 -1.76
CA THR A 592 -25.61 9.70 -2.39
C THR A 592 -26.43 10.52 -3.37
N ASP A 593 -27.22 9.89 -4.24
CA ASP A 593 -28.17 10.57 -5.15
C ASP A 593 -29.22 11.35 -4.36
N ILE A 594 -29.73 10.83 -3.24
CA ILE A 594 -30.65 11.56 -2.37
C ILE A 594 -29.94 12.76 -1.73
N LYS A 595 -28.71 12.63 -1.24
CA LYS A 595 -27.92 13.75 -0.73
C LYS A 595 -27.66 14.79 -1.83
N GLU A 596 -27.31 14.35 -3.03
CA GLU A 596 -27.06 15.23 -4.19
C GLU A 596 -28.33 15.95 -4.65
N THR A 597 -29.46 15.23 -4.67
CA THR A 597 -30.77 15.73 -5.13
C THR A 597 -31.48 16.59 -4.07
N PHE A 598 -31.38 16.24 -2.78
CA PHE A 598 -32.12 16.91 -1.70
C PHE A 598 -31.31 17.96 -0.95
N ILE A 599 -29.98 17.89 -0.94
CA ILE A 599 -29.14 18.72 -0.05
C ILE A 599 -28.18 19.63 -0.83
N THR A 600 -27.67 19.24 -2.00
CA THR A 600 -26.61 20.01 -2.71
C THR A 600 -26.97 20.73 -4.01
N GLY A 601 -28.23 20.69 -4.46
CA GLY A 601 -28.85 21.85 -5.14
C GLY A 601 -28.87 21.92 -6.67
N ASP A 602 -29.95 21.40 -7.28
CA ASP A 602 -30.56 21.98 -8.49
C ASP A 602 -32.11 22.05 -8.33
N PRO A 603 -32.66 23.21 -7.95
CA PRO A 603 -34.10 23.38 -7.67
C PRO A 603 -35.01 23.22 -8.90
N GLU A 604 -34.52 23.48 -10.12
CA GLU A 604 -35.34 23.38 -11.34
C GLU A 604 -35.48 21.93 -11.81
N TYR A 605 -34.39 21.16 -11.74
CA TYR A 605 -34.40 19.73 -12.05
C TYR A 605 -35.34 18.97 -11.10
N PHE A 606 -35.28 19.30 -9.80
CA PHE A 606 -36.18 18.76 -8.78
C PHE A 606 -37.65 19.09 -9.06
N LYS A 607 -37.97 20.35 -9.38
CA LYS A 607 -39.36 20.77 -9.64
C LYS A 607 -39.97 20.07 -10.85
N LYS A 608 -39.17 19.85 -11.90
CA LYS A 608 -39.62 19.18 -13.13
C LYS A 608 -39.85 17.68 -12.92
N GLN A 609 -38.93 17.00 -12.22
CA GLN A 609 -39.11 15.59 -11.85
C GLN A 609 -40.27 15.40 -10.86
N LEU A 610 -40.45 16.30 -9.90
CA LEU A 610 -41.56 16.23 -8.94
C LEU A 610 -42.91 16.46 -9.65
N GLN A 611 -42.98 17.36 -10.64
CA GLN A 611 -44.17 17.56 -11.47
C GLN A 611 -44.47 16.36 -12.37
N GLU A 612 -43.45 15.73 -12.96
CA GLU A 612 -43.62 14.48 -13.72
C GLU A 612 -44.06 13.31 -12.83
N LEU A 613 -43.49 13.19 -11.63
CA LEU A 613 -43.82 12.12 -10.69
C LEU A 613 -45.24 12.27 -10.13
N ILE A 614 -45.65 13.49 -9.77
CA ILE A 614 -47.03 13.79 -9.30
C ILE A 614 -48.03 13.63 -10.46
N GLY A 615 -47.65 14.03 -11.68
CA GLY A 615 -48.46 13.86 -12.88
C GLY A 615 -48.69 12.40 -13.26
N ARG A 616 -47.71 11.52 -13.06
CA ARG A 616 -47.81 10.08 -13.37
C ARG A 616 -48.81 9.31 -12.51
N PHE A 617 -49.05 9.73 -11.27
CA PHE A 617 -49.90 9.00 -10.32
C PHE A 617 -51.25 9.67 -10.01
N ASN A 618 -51.55 10.80 -10.66
CA ASN A 618 -52.85 11.50 -10.60
C ASN A 618 -53.37 11.76 -9.16
N ILE A 619 -52.49 12.08 -8.22
CA ILE A 619 -52.83 12.33 -6.80
C ILE A 619 -53.06 13.83 -6.60
N THR A 620 -54.24 14.19 -6.08
CA THR A 620 -54.56 15.59 -5.76
C THR A 620 -53.99 16.00 -4.39
N SER A 621 -53.65 17.28 -4.19
CA SER A 621 -53.20 17.79 -2.87
C SER A 621 -54.24 17.62 -1.76
N GLU A 622 -55.53 17.45 -2.10
CA GLU A 622 -56.57 17.14 -1.11
C GLU A 622 -56.47 15.71 -0.57
N ASP A 623 -56.05 14.76 -1.42
CA ASP A 623 -55.92 13.35 -1.04
C ASP A 623 -54.80 13.10 -0.02
N LEU A 624 -53.73 13.89 -0.09
CA LEU A 624 -52.55 13.75 0.79
C LEU A 624 -52.78 14.26 2.21
N LYS A 625 -53.80 15.11 2.44
CA LYS A 625 -54.07 15.70 3.76
C LYS A 625 -54.55 14.69 4.80
N ASN A 626 -55.20 13.61 4.36
CA ASN A 626 -55.88 12.65 5.24
C ASN A 626 -55.23 11.25 5.24
N LEU A 627 -54.02 11.11 4.67
CA LEU A 627 -53.32 9.83 4.57
C LEU A 627 -52.04 9.83 5.42
N SER A 628 -51.66 8.66 5.92
CA SER A 628 -50.31 8.42 6.45
C SER A 628 -49.32 8.25 5.30
N ILE A 629 -48.01 8.37 5.56
CA ILE A 629 -46.97 8.16 4.53
C ILE A 629 -47.11 6.75 3.90
N ALA A 630 -47.37 5.73 4.72
CA ALA A 630 -47.68 4.39 4.20
C ALA A 630 -49.01 4.34 3.41
N GLY A 631 -50.02 5.10 3.82
CA GLY A 631 -51.29 5.24 3.11
C GLY A 631 -51.14 5.90 1.74
N ALA A 632 -50.27 6.91 1.62
CA ALA A 632 -49.95 7.58 0.37
C ALA A 632 -49.21 6.66 -0.60
N VAL A 633 -48.17 5.95 -0.12
CA VAL A 633 -47.43 4.97 -0.93
C VAL A 633 -48.33 3.83 -1.40
N ASN A 634 -49.21 3.31 -0.55
CA ASN A 634 -50.19 2.30 -0.95
C ASN A 634 -51.19 2.81 -2.00
N LYS A 635 -51.58 4.09 -1.96
CA LYS A 635 -52.46 4.68 -2.98
C LYS A 635 -51.73 4.85 -4.31
N MET A 636 -50.44 5.20 -4.29
CA MET A 636 -49.57 5.25 -5.47
C MET A 636 -49.38 3.86 -6.08
N MET A 637 -49.16 2.82 -5.27
CA MET A 637 -49.03 1.43 -5.73
C MET A 637 -50.29 0.89 -6.42
N LYS A 638 -51.48 1.42 -6.10
CA LYS A 638 -52.73 1.03 -6.78
C LYS A 638 -52.82 1.54 -8.21
N HIS A 639 -52.08 2.59 -8.55
CA HIS A 639 -52.10 3.24 -9.86
C HIS A 639 -50.76 3.07 -10.61
N ALA A 640 -49.83 2.27 -10.06
CA ALA A 640 -48.51 2.02 -10.62
C ALA A 640 -48.45 0.65 -11.30
N ASP A 641 -47.81 0.58 -12.47
CA ASP A 641 -47.60 -0.66 -13.22
C ASP A 641 -46.16 -1.19 -13.11
N GLY A 642 -46.02 -2.51 -13.05
CA GLY A 642 -44.77 -3.25 -13.19
C GLY A 642 -43.60 -2.79 -12.30
N ALA A 643 -42.63 -2.10 -12.89
CA ALA A 643 -41.40 -1.68 -12.23
C ALA A 643 -41.66 -0.66 -11.10
N ASP A 644 -42.60 0.26 -11.31
CA ASP A 644 -42.90 1.32 -10.34
C ASP A 644 -43.58 0.75 -9.09
N LYS A 645 -44.37 -0.31 -9.25
CA LYS A 645 -45.02 -1.01 -8.12
C LYS A 645 -44.00 -1.74 -7.24
N THR A 646 -42.98 -2.32 -7.84
CA THR A 646 -41.87 -2.97 -7.11
C THR A 646 -41.04 -1.94 -6.35
N MET A 647 -40.72 -0.80 -6.99
CA MET A 647 -40.02 0.30 -6.34
C MET A 647 -40.80 0.87 -5.14
N LEU A 648 -42.10 1.12 -5.32
CA LEU A 648 -42.97 1.62 -4.26
C LEU A 648 -43.21 0.59 -3.14
N GLY A 649 -43.18 -0.71 -3.46
CA GLY A 649 -43.19 -1.79 -2.47
C GLY A 649 -41.95 -1.77 -1.58
N ASN A 650 -40.77 -1.62 -2.18
CA ASN A 650 -39.50 -1.50 -1.43
C ASN A 650 -39.46 -0.22 -0.60
N LEU A 651 -40.00 0.89 -1.13
CA LEU A 651 -40.15 2.15 -0.40
C LEU A 651 -41.07 1.97 0.83
N LEU A 652 -42.19 1.27 0.69
CA LEU A 652 -43.11 0.98 1.79
C LEU A 652 -42.43 0.14 2.88
N GLU A 653 -41.65 -0.87 2.51
CA GLU A 653 -40.91 -1.69 3.46
C GLU A 653 -39.86 -0.86 4.22
N THR A 654 -39.18 0.04 3.52
CA THR A 654 -38.18 0.95 4.11
C THR A 654 -38.84 1.94 5.09
N VAL A 655 -39.97 2.52 4.70
CA VAL A 655 -40.77 3.43 5.55
C VAL A 655 -41.31 2.74 6.80
N ASN A 656 -41.69 1.46 6.69
CA ASN A 656 -42.09 0.65 7.84
C ASN A 656 -40.91 0.33 8.76
N LYS A 657 -39.75 -0.05 8.21
CA LYS A 657 -38.52 -0.30 8.99
C LYS A 657 -38.02 0.96 9.71
N ALA A 658 -38.15 2.12 9.07
CA ALA A 658 -37.79 3.41 9.65
C ALA A 658 -38.78 3.94 10.70
N GLY A 659 -39.91 3.24 10.93
CA GLY A 659 -40.89 3.60 11.96
C GLY A 659 -41.71 4.86 11.67
N VAL A 660 -41.58 5.45 10.48
CA VAL A 660 -42.24 6.71 10.08
C VAL A 660 -43.54 6.48 9.29
N ALA A 661 -43.93 5.22 9.09
CA ALA A 661 -45.10 4.81 8.32
C ALA A 661 -46.43 5.44 8.76
N ASN A 662 -46.61 5.66 10.07
CA ASN A 662 -47.85 6.18 10.65
C ASN A 662 -47.90 7.72 10.72
N LEU A 663 -46.85 8.42 10.29
CA LEU A 663 -46.86 9.88 10.27
C LEU A 663 -47.78 10.42 9.18
N PRO A 664 -48.43 11.58 9.39
CA PRO A 664 -49.29 12.19 8.40
C PRO A 664 -48.47 12.60 7.16
N ALA A 665 -48.95 12.23 5.96
CA ALA A 665 -48.29 12.51 4.69
C ALA A 665 -48.22 14.01 4.34
N LYS A 666 -48.88 14.87 5.12
CA LYS A 666 -48.85 16.33 5.01
C LYS A 666 -47.43 16.92 5.08
N MET A 667 -46.47 16.23 5.69
CA MET A 667 -45.07 16.67 5.72
C MET A 667 -44.38 16.64 4.34
N MET A 668 -45.01 16.03 3.31
CA MET A 668 -44.53 16.03 1.93
C MET A 668 -45.19 17.10 1.03
N ASP A 669 -46.12 17.92 1.57
CA ASP A 669 -46.75 19.00 0.81
C ASP A 669 -45.83 20.23 0.78
N THR A 670 -45.14 20.45 -0.34
CA THR A 670 -44.20 21.57 -0.53
C THR A 670 -44.85 22.87 -1.05
N ARG A 671 -46.19 23.00 -1.01
CA ARG A 671 -46.84 24.26 -1.36
C ARG A 671 -46.81 25.26 -0.19
N LYS A 672 -45.78 26.10 -0.19
CA LYS A 672 -45.96 27.54 0.02
C LYS A 672 -45.33 28.31 -1.12
#